data_AF-A0A3D4ZVB1-F1
#
_entry.id   AF-A0A3D4ZVB1-F1
#
_cell.length_a   1.000
_cell.length_b   1.000
_cell.length_c   1.000
_cell.angle_alpha   90.00
_cell.angle_beta   90.00
_cell.angle_gamma   90.00
#
_symmetry.space_group_name_H-M   'P 1'
#
loop_
_entity.id
_entity.type
_entity.pdbx_description
1 polymer ?
#
loop_
_entity_poly.entity_id
_entity_poly.type
_entity_poly.pdbx_seq_one_letter_code
_entity_poly.pdbx_strand_id
1 'polypeptide(L)'
;MERSCIVIRRTMLLCIGALLLAAPAMAQAPNVRMQRVLLKFVETNKNSVMGVGSWISGAGFNAATSDFDMRLVLPKGGTDAAHVNAQVKQWQQARSQLTSLIKQEFGDQADDILRRTNLYAPNQLMHGVEDAADAMDRFRKLNTVPNLAHTGPVTPTTSAKYAEGLYGSGAQTYVQGYEKAAGRLFYNNNGKAVTGLSELAHLGEGAPAYTAAGTASNAGQWAAHGLDELAAGRGEKVAKFLERMERDLVKSRSLSRLPADDAFRNQLKQMRELLKTSPGKLADVSDDVARLLARGKAESAILAGFENAGTVRRAYMRVMLDGVAAGNKVGELVSKAMKAAPDWVTAENTINFIVFAVGTHATAQAAGRGNVMETLGTACEHLKWMKAFGPLFMAELTTAIIEEAKLTGFDLAASSQEAWDLMAGIYTVEGRVSVDPDPRRRLTLADLVAKFKYEKKLEALVYAYCLRASARDAGDATGAADVSVADALFARCWPIIRDAWRWERDALTSEYLILGSQVVHTPLVIYYKPTAPKEGQRIVCEARSYDGKLGERIQRMNEIIRILYGSGSGVAYNYYWEPGGASVGDLDWQRAFSFEKKGKYTVKVRLEVAPYTGHTETEPRVMLRRTVPALVDIEVGSDKPEICKSCGQPIGTSPNCMNCILYNHDPNQ
;
A
#
# COMPACT_ATOMS: atom_id res chain seq x y z
N MET A 1 -48.89 35.62 25.45
CA MET A 1 -47.93 34.83 24.65
C MET A 1 -47.06 35.74 23.77
N GLU A 2 -46.66 36.87 24.34
CA GLU A 2 -45.63 37.82 23.93
C GLU A 2 -44.96 38.23 25.26
N ARG A 3 -43.66 38.58 25.24
CA ARG A 3 -42.80 39.01 26.38
C ARG A 3 -41.72 38.03 26.90
N SER A 4 -41.10 37.22 26.04
CA SER A 4 -39.86 36.49 26.41
C SER A 4 -38.67 36.63 25.43
N CYS A 5 -38.71 37.55 24.46
CA CYS A 5 -37.65 37.66 23.43
C CYS A 5 -36.69 38.87 23.53
N ILE A 6 -36.72 39.67 24.61
CA ILE A 6 -35.89 40.88 24.73
C ILE A 6 -35.14 40.92 26.07
N VAL A 7 -34.40 39.87 26.43
CA VAL A 7 -33.41 39.93 27.53
C VAL A 7 -32.12 39.15 27.23
N ILE A 8 -32.13 38.19 26.30
CA ILE A 8 -30.95 37.34 26.04
C ILE A 8 -29.94 37.98 25.05
N ARG A 9 -30.24 39.15 24.46
CA ARG A 9 -29.34 39.83 23.49
C ARG A 9 -28.40 40.89 24.08
N ARG A 10 -28.42 41.15 25.40
CA ARG A 10 -27.53 42.14 26.05
C ARG A 10 -26.53 41.57 27.06
N THR A 11 -26.62 40.29 27.42
CA THR A 11 -25.79 39.69 28.48
C THR A 11 -24.66 38.79 27.96
N MET A 12 -24.56 38.58 26.64
CA MET A 12 -23.45 37.83 26.01
C MET A 12 -22.45 38.70 25.24
N LEU A 13 -22.53 40.03 25.39
CA LEU A 13 -21.61 40.99 24.78
C LEU A 13 -20.69 41.71 25.80
N LEU A 14 -20.65 41.23 27.06
CA LEU A 14 -20.04 41.95 28.18
C LEU A 14 -19.11 41.11 29.08
N CYS A 15 -18.68 39.91 28.63
CA CYS A 15 -17.78 39.05 29.41
C CYS A 15 -16.37 38.82 28.82
N ILE A 16 -15.95 39.57 27.79
CA ILE A 16 -14.52 39.66 27.38
C ILE A 16 -14.02 41.13 27.36
N GLY A 17 -14.89 42.10 27.65
CA GLY A 17 -14.53 43.53 27.72
C GLY A 17 -14.08 44.04 29.09
N ALA A 18 -14.05 43.21 30.14
CA ALA A 18 -13.87 43.67 31.52
C ALA A 18 -12.90 42.79 32.34
N LEU A 19 -11.71 42.52 31.79
CA LEU A 19 -10.58 41.95 32.55
C LEU A 19 -9.24 42.60 32.14
N LEU A 20 -9.28 43.91 31.87
CA LEU A 20 -8.11 44.77 31.67
C LEU A 20 -8.16 45.94 32.67
N LEU A 21 -8.43 45.65 33.95
CA LEU A 21 -8.23 46.62 35.02
C LEU A 21 -6.95 46.28 35.80
N ALA A 22 -5.97 47.15 35.58
CA ALA A 22 -4.90 47.56 36.50
C ALA A 22 -4.08 46.46 37.20
N ALA A 23 -3.25 45.77 36.44
CA ALA A 23 -1.89 45.46 36.92
C ALA A 23 -0.94 46.49 36.29
N PRO A 24 0.11 46.99 36.98
CA PRO A 24 1.11 47.84 36.33
C PRO A 24 1.65 47.11 35.09
N ALA A 25 1.89 47.83 33.98
CA ALA A 25 2.27 47.25 32.69
C ALA A 25 3.47 46.27 32.77
N MET A 26 4.30 46.38 33.83
CA MET A 26 5.41 45.46 34.13
C MET A 26 5.00 44.07 34.65
N ALA A 27 3.77 43.87 35.13
CA ALA A 27 3.30 42.60 35.72
C ALA A 27 2.55 41.67 34.74
N GLN A 28 2.32 42.11 33.50
CA GLN A 28 1.63 41.30 32.49
C GLN A 28 2.60 40.49 31.64
N ALA A 29 2.19 39.26 31.29
CA ALA A 29 3.00 38.36 30.47
C ALA A 29 3.35 39.03 29.11
N PRO A 30 4.59 38.84 28.59
CA PRO A 30 5.07 39.52 27.38
C PRO A 30 4.17 39.35 26.15
N ASN A 31 3.51 38.20 26.00
CA ASN A 31 2.57 37.93 24.92
C ASN A 31 1.33 38.85 24.95
N VAL A 32 0.77 39.12 26.13
CA VAL A 32 -0.39 40.01 26.28
C VAL A 32 0.00 41.46 25.97
N ARG A 33 1.18 41.88 26.43
CA ARG A 33 1.74 43.21 26.13
C ARG A 33 2.00 43.38 24.63
N MET A 34 2.51 42.35 23.95
CA MET A 34 2.71 42.39 22.50
C MET A 34 1.39 42.53 21.72
N GLN A 35 0.33 41.85 22.15
CA GLN A 35 -1.00 42.02 21.54
C GLN A 35 -1.53 43.46 21.71
N ARG A 36 -1.27 44.10 22.87
CA ARG A 36 -1.59 45.54 23.07
C ARG A 36 -0.79 46.44 22.11
N VAL A 37 0.50 46.16 21.95
CA VAL A 37 1.34 46.89 20.97
C VAL A 37 0.73 46.79 19.57
N LEU A 38 0.27 45.61 19.16
CA LEU A 38 -0.38 45.45 17.85
C LEU A 38 -1.70 46.20 17.75
N LEU A 39 -2.54 46.19 18.78
CA LEU A 39 -3.79 46.97 18.80
C LEU A 39 -3.48 48.47 18.61
N LYS A 40 -2.51 49.02 19.36
CA LYS A 40 -2.10 50.42 19.20
C LYS A 40 -1.50 50.70 17.81
N PHE A 41 -0.72 49.76 17.28
CA PHE A 41 -0.14 49.85 15.94
C PHE A 41 -1.22 49.95 14.86
N VAL A 42 -2.23 49.08 14.86
CA VAL A 42 -3.28 49.08 13.84
C VAL A 42 -4.26 50.25 14.01
N GLU A 43 -4.50 50.71 15.25
CA GLU A 43 -5.31 51.89 15.53
C GLU A 43 -4.68 53.15 14.91
N THR A 44 -3.37 53.31 15.11
CA THR A 44 -2.64 54.52 14.69
C THR A 44 -2.32 54.53 13.20
N ASN A 45 -1.92 53.38 12.64
CA ASN A 45 -1.32 53.33 11.30
C ASN A 45 -2.24 52.78 10.22
N LYS A 46 -3.42 52.26 10.59
CA LYS A 46 -4.40 51.62 9.69
C LYS A 46 -3.87 50.42 8.89
N ASN A 47 -2.63 50.00 9.12
CA ASN A 47 -2.04 48.80 8.57
C ASN A 47 -2.59 47.57 9.31
N SER A 48 -2.87 46.50 8.57
CA SER A 48 -3.29 45.22 9.16
C SER A 48 -2.09 44.32 9.37
N VAL A 49 -2.10 43.54 10.46
CA VAL A 49 -1.01 42.63 10.84
C VAL A 49 -1.58 41.27 11.19
N MET A 50 -0.99 40.22 10.62
CA MET A 50 -1.24 38.85 11.02
C MET A 50 -0.23 38.44 12.08
N GLY A 51 -0.66 38.23 13.32
CA GLY A 51 0.20 37.62 14.34
C GLY A 51 0.08 36.10 14.28
N VAL A 52 1.18 35.37 14.46
CA VAL A 52 1.19 33.90 14.35
C VAL A 52 2.07 33.28 15.44
N GLY A 53 1.62 32.17 16.03
CA GLY A 53 2.41 31.36 16.95
C GLY A 53 1.84 31.26 18.36
N SER A 54 2.58 30.62 19.26
CA SER A 54 2.15 30.33 20.64
C SER A 54 1.84 31.60 21.45
N TRP A 55 2.43 32.75 21.10
CA TRP A 55 2.17 34.02 21.77
C TRP A 55 0.77 34.59 21.47
N ILE A 56 0.11 34.14 20.39
CA ILE A 56 -1.28 34.52 20.08
C ILE A 56 -2.27 33.72 20.92
N SER A 57 -2.10 32.39 20.98
CA SER A 57 -3.00 31.50 21.71
C SER A 57 -2.69 31.44 23.21
N GLY A 58 -1.46 31.75 23.61
CA GLY A 58 -0.91 31.54 24.96
C GLY A 58 -0.50 30.08 25.23
N ALA A 59 -0.96 29.12 24.43
CA ALA A 59 -0.66 27.70 24.62
C ALA A 59 0.79 27.39 24.23
N GLY A 60 1.56 26.85 25.17
CA GLY A 60 2.98 26.54 24.95
C GLY A 60 3.88 27.77 24.79
N PHE A 61 3.42 28.96 25.19
CA PHE A 61 4.23 30.17 25.15
C PHE A 61 5.30 30.15 26.24
N ASN A 62 6.56 30.33 25.85
CA ASN A 62 7.69 30.50 26.76
C ASN A 62 8.20 31.94 26.67
N ALA A 63 8.06 32.69 27.76
CA ALA A 63 8.42 34.10 27.81
C ALA A 63 9.91 34.38 27.49
N ALA A 64 10.80 33.41 27.73
CA ALA A 64 12.23 33.54 27.49
C ALA A 64 12.64 33.21 26.05
N THR A 65 11.96 32.26 25.41
CA THR A 65 12.45 31.66 24.15
C THR A 65 11.48 31.75 22.97
N SER A 66 10.20 32.06 23.20
CA SER A 66 9.23 32.18 22.10
C SER A 66 9.45 33.47 21.31
N ASP A 67 9.36 33.34 19.99
CA ASP A 67 9.40 34.46 19.05
C ASP A 67 8.01 35.10 18.89
N PHE A 68 8.00 36.38 18.53
CA PHE A 68 6.83 37.18 18.18
C PHE A 68 6.77 37.33 16.65
N ASP A 69 6.39 36.25 15.98
CA ASP A 69 6.28 36.23 14.53
C ASP A 69 4.98 36.89 14.06
N MET A 70 5.11 37.78 13.08
CA MET A 70 3.99 38.47 12.46
C MET A 70 4.28 38.84 11.01
N ARG A 71 3.22 39.01 10.22
CA ARG A 71 3.30 39.40 8.81
C ARG A 71 2.46 40.65 8.57
N LEU A 72 3.01 41.59 7.82
CA LEU A 72 2.23 42.74 7.36
C LEU A 72 1.22 42.28 6.31
N VAL A 73 -0.06 42.61 6.48
CA VAL A 73 -1.11 42.31 5.53
C VAL A 73 -1.35 43.54 4.67
N LEU A 74 -0.99 43.45 3.39
CA LEU A 74 -1.27 44.48 2.39
C LEU A 74 -2.35 44.00 1.42
N PRO A 75 -3.21 44.89 0.92
CA PRO A 75 -4.13 44.54 -0.16
C PRO A 75 -3.37 44.10 -1.41
N LYS A 76 -4.02 43.31 -2.27
CA LYS A 76 -3.45 42.93 -3.56
C LYS A 76 -3.23 44.20 -4.40
N GLY A 77 -1.98 44.47 -4.77
CA GLY A 77 -1.58 45.65 -5.55
C GLY A 77 -0.98 45.26 -6.91
N GLY A 78 -0.77 46.25 -7.77
CA GLY A 78 -0.13 46.05 -9.08
C GLY A 78 1.30 45.51 -8.97
N THR A 79 1.78 44.84 -10.03
CA THR A 79 3.12 44.25 -10.11
C THR A 79 4.16 45.21 -10.71
N ASP A 80 3.76 46.44 -11.04
CA ASP A 80 4.69 47.45 -11.55
C ASP A 80 5.67 47.94 -10.47
N ALA A 81 6.80 48.48 -10.93
CA ALA A 81 7.87 48.94 -10.04
C ALA A 81 7.44 50.04 -9.06
N ALA A 82 6.45 50.87 -9.42
CA ALA A 82 5.96 51.95 -8.57
C ALA A 82 5.16 51.39 -7.38
N HIS A 83 4.28 50.42 -7.63
CA HIS A 83 3.51 49.71 -6.61
C HIS A 83 4.42 48.90 -5.68
N VAL A 84 5.40 48.17 -6.22
CA VAL A 84 6.37 47.43 -5.40
C VAL A 84 7.14 48.39 -4.49
N ASN A 85 7.64 49.52 -5.02
CA ASN A 85 8.36 50.51 -4.22
C ASN A 85 7.48 51.13 -3.12
N ALA A 86 6.20 51.37 -3.39
CA ALA A 86 5.26 51.86 -2.38
C ALA A 86 5.05 50.82 -1.25
N GLN A 87 4.90 49.54 -1.59
CA GLN A 87 4.75 48.46 -0.62
C GLN A 87 6.01 48.25 0.23
N VAL A 88 7.20 48.37 -0.36
CA VAL A 88 8.48 48.33 0.39
C VAL A 88 8.55 49.46 1.41
N LYS A 89 8.24 50.70 0.99
CA LYS A 89 8.21 51.85 1.90
C LYS A 89 7.19 51.65 3.03
N GLN A 90 6.00 51.14 2.71
CA GLN A 90 4.98 50.85 3.71
C GLN A 90 5.44 49.78 4.71
N TRP A 91 6.14 48.74 4.25
CA TRP A 91 6.71 47.72 5.14
C TRP A 91 7.82 48.27 6.04
N GLN A 92 8.74 49.07 5.50
CA GLN A 92 9.80 49.72 6.29
C GLN A 92 9.24 50.71 7.32
N GLN A 93 8.21 51.47 6.95
CA GLN A 93 7.50 52.37 7.86
C GLN A 93 6.81 51.59 8.98
N ALA A 94 6.11 50.50 8.65
CA ALA A 94 5.47 49.62 9.61
C ALA A 94 6.48 49.05 10.62
N ARG A 95 7.64 48.57 10.14
CA ARG A 95 8.73 48.08 11.01
C ARG A 95 9.22 49.16 11.98
N SER A 96 9.46 50.37 11.48
CA SER A 96 9.96 51.49 12.29
C SER A 96 8.95 51.90 13.37
N GLN A 97 7.68 52.00 13.00
CA GLN A 97 6.58 52.35 13.92
C GLN A 97 6.38 51.28 15.00
N LEU A 98 6.37 50.01 14.59
CA LEU A 98 6.23 48.89 15.52
C LEU A 98 7.41 48.83 16.50
N THR A 99 8.63 49.06 16.01
CA THR A 99 9.83 49.15 16.86
C THR A 99 9.69 50.23 17.94
N SER A 100 9.20 51.42 17.58
CA SER A 100 8.96 52.51 18.53
C SER A 100 7.90 52.15 19.56
N LEU A 101 6.81 51.48 19.15
CA LEU A 101 5.76 51.04 20.07
C LEU A 101 6.24 49.94 21.02
N ILE A 102 7.07 49.01 20.55
CA ILE A 102 7.69 47.99 21.40
C ILE A 102 8.61 48.66 22.43
N LYS A 103 9.45 49.61 22.02
CA LYS A 103 10.30 50.38 22.95
C LYS A 103 9.49 51.13 24.00
N GLN A 104 8.36 51.72 23.59
CA GLN A 104 7.45 52.41 24.51
C GLN A 104 6.80 51.46 25.52
N GLU A 105 6.31 50.29 25.08
CA GLU A 105 5.62 49.34 25.96
C GLU A 105 6.58 48.57 26.86
N PHE A 106 7.75 48.18 26.36
CA PHE A 106 8.67 47.25 27.02
C PHE A 106 9.84 47.91 27.76
N GLY A 107 10.13 49.20 27.53
CA GLY A 107 11.18 49.93 28.24
C GLY A 107 12.52 49.19 28.16
N ASP A 108 13.11 48.91 29.32
CA ASP A 108 14.42 48.23 29.43
C ASP A 108 14.44 46.81 28.83
N GLN A 109 13.27 46.16 28.69
CA GLN A 109 13.16 44.83 28.08
C GLN A 109 13.06 44.88 26.55
N ALA A 110 12.95 46.07 25.94
CA ALA A 110 12.63 46.22 24.54
C ALA A 110 13.65 45.57 23.59
N ASP A 111 14.95 45.66 23.89
CA ASP A 111 15.98 45.12 23.00
C ASP A 111 15.93 43.58 22.91
N ASP A 112 15.63 42.90 24.02
CA ASP A 112 15.42 41.44 24.03
C ASP A 112 14.17 41.07 23.23
N ILE A 113 13.06 41.79 23.45
CA ILE A 113 11.81 41.58 22.73
C ILE A 113 11.99 41.81 21.23
N LEU A 114 12.68 42.88 20.83
CA LEU A 114 12.95 43.19 19.43
C LEU A 114 13.79 42.12 18.73
N ARG A 115 14.76 41.51 19.43
CA ARG A 115 15.59 40.42 18.88
C ARG A 115 14.76 39.19 18.55
N ARG A 116 13.65 38.98 19.25
CA ARG A 116 12.71 37.87 19.06
C ARG A 116 11.46 38.26 18.28
N THR A 117 11.37 39.48 17.76
CA THR A 117 10.20 39.95 17.00
C THR A 117 10.52 40.06 15.53
N ASN A 118 9.75 39.37 14.69
CA ASN A 118 9.91 39.38 13.24
C ASN A 118 8.65 39.93 12.58
N LEU A 119 8.78 40.98 11.76
CA LEU A 119 7.71 41.43 10.87
C LEU A 119 8.05 41.02 9.44
N TYR A 120 7.59 39.84 9.04
CA TYR A 120 7.79 39.29 7.71
C TYR A 120 7.17 40.18 6.63
N ALA A 121 7.85 40.19 5.48
CA ALA A 121 7.38 40.89 4.30
C ALA A 121 6.01 40.34 3.86
N PRO A 122 5.12 41.20 3.35
CA PRO A 122 3.88 40.75 2.70
C PRO A 122 4.20 39.88 1.48
N ASN A 123 3.32 38.92 1.18
CA ASN A 123 3.50 37.94 0.09
C ASN A 123 3.82 38.60 -1.27
N GLN A 124 3.29 39.80 -1.50
CA GLN A 124 3.51 40.62 -2.69
C GLN A 124 4.99 40.97 -2.91
N LEU A 125 5.75 41.25 -1.84
CA LEU A 125 7.18 41.57 -1.93
C LEU A 125 8.06 40.33 -2.09
N MET A 126 7.53 39.17 -1.72
CA MET A 126 8.20 37.87 -1.86
C MET A 126 7.79 37.13 -3.14
N HIS A 127 7.06 37.80 -4.03
CA HIS A 127 6.68 37.21 -5.32
C HIS A 127 7.93 36.90 -6.16
N GLY A 128 7.96 35.69 -6.74
CA GLY A 128 9.10 35.17 -7.51
C GLY A 128 10.34 34.85 -6.68
N VAL A 129 10.21 34.75 -5.35
CA VAL A 129 11.26 34.18 -4.48
C VAL A 129 11.03 32.68 -4.39
N GLU A 130 11.92 31.90 -4.98
CA GLU A 130 11.76 30.44 -5.07
C GLU A 130 12.47 29.70 -3.94
N ASP A 131 13.52 30.31 -3.36
CA ASP A 131 14.30 29.71 -2.28
C ASP A 131 14.91 30.73 -1.30
N ALA A 132 15.72 30.21 -0.37
CA ALA A 132 16.41 31.01 0.63
C ALA A 132 17.48 31.94 0.02
N ALA A 133 18.13 31.55 -1.09
CA ALA A 133 19.12 32.39 -1.76
C ALA A 133 18.45 33.58 -2.46
N ASP A 134 17.32 33.35 -3.14
CA ASP A 134 16.46 34.38 -3.69
C ASP A 134 15.92 35.30 -2.59
N ALA A 135 15.57 34.75 -1.43
CA ALA A 135 15.10 35.53 -0.29
C ALA A 135 16.22 36.43 0.24
N MET A 136 17.44 35.91 0.36
CA MET A 136 18.62 36.69 0.73
C MET A 136 18.88 37.82 -0.27
N ASP A 137 18.83 37.52 -1.57
CA ASP A 137 18.96 38.50 -2.65
C ASP A 137 17.88 39.56 -2.60
N ARG A 138 16.64 39.15 -2.35
CA ARG A 138 15.50 40.03 -2.17
C ARG A 138 15.73 40.96 -0.98
N PHE A 139 16.10 40.44 0.19
CA PHE A 139 16.35 41.27 1.37
C PHE A 139 17.51 42.23 1.21
N ARG A 140 18.57 41.84 0.48
CA ARG A 140 19.67 42.74 0.11
C ARG A 140 19.20 43.85 -0.81
N LYS A 141 18.44 43.53 -1.87
CA LYS A 141 17.88 44.52 -2.80
C LYS A 141 16.90 45.49 -2.10
N LEU A 142 16.11 44.97 -1.16
CA LEU A 142 15.18 45.76 -0.34
C LEU A 142 15.88 46.51 0.80
N ASN A 143 17.16 46.21 1.05
CA ASN A 143 17.95 46.69 2.19
C ASN A 143 17.18 46.60 3.52
N THR A 144 16.47 45.49 3.74
CA THR A 144 15.56 45.28 4.88
C THR A 144 15.34 43.78 5.11
N VAL A 145 15.32 43.35 6.37
CA VAL A 145 15.07 41.96 6.81
C VAL A 145 13.86 41.88 7.77
N PRO A 146 13.27 40.71 8.03
CA PRO A 146 12.11 40.59 8.93
C PRO A 146 12.34 41.05 10.39
N ASN A 147 13.49 40.71 10.98
CA ASN A 147 13.75 40.91 12.40
C ASN A 147 13.83 42.39 12.79
N LEU A 148 13.11 42.81 13.84
CA LEU A 148 12.98 44.22 14.21
C LEU A 148 14.18 44.79 14.96
N ALA A 149 15.06 43.95 15.53
CA ALA A 149 16.29 44.45 16.16
C ALA A 149 17.37 44.85 15.15
N HIS A 150 17.27 44.41 13.89
CA HIS A 150 18.27 44.76 12.88
C HIS A 150 18.10 46.20 12.39
N THR A 151 19.15 47.00 12.59
CA THR A 151 19.32 48.34 12.04
C THR A 151 20.58 48.39 11.17
N GLY A 152 20.53 49.14 10.07
CA GLY A 152 21.67 49.30 9.16
C GLY A 152 21.52 48.55 7.82
N PRO A 153 22.60 48.52 7.01
CA PRO A 153 22.59 47.91 5.69
C PRO A 153 22.54 46.38 5.76
N VAL A 154 21.80 45.77 4.83
CA VAL A 154 21.71 44.31 4.70
C VAL A 154 22.88 43.77 3.89
N THR A 155 23.83 43.17 4.59
CA THR A 155 25.00 42.49 4.00
C THR A 155 24.68 41.01 3.72
N PRO A 156 25.54 40.27 2.99
CA PRO A 156 25.37 38.83 2.78
C PRO A 156 25.19 38.04 4.09
N THR A 157 25.97 38.37 5.12
CA THR A 157 25.90 37.75 6.45
C THR A 157 24.57 38.07 7.14
N THR A 158 24.12 39.32 7.06
CA THR A 158 22.83 39.74 7.63
C THR A 158 21.66 39.02 6.94
N SER A 159 21.65 38.97 5.61
CA SER A 159 20.59 38.28 4.88
C SER A 159 20.57 36.79 5.18
N ALA A 160 21.72 36.12 5.27
CA ALA A 160 21.79 34.69 5.62
C ALA A 160 21.20 34.41 7.00
N LYS A 161 21.45 35.30 7.97
CA LYS A 161 20.93 35.18 9.34
C LYS A 161 19.41 35.30 9.42
N TYR A 162 18.80 36.13 8.57
CA TYR A 162 17.38 36.51 8.69
C TYR A 162 16.51 36.03 7.52
N ALA A 163 17.05 35.22 6.62
CA ALA A 163 16.31 34.55 5.55
C ALA A 163 15.79 33.17 5.97
N GLU A 164 15.70 32.89 7.27
CA GLU A 164 15.04 31.68 7.77
C GLU A 164 13.54 31.74 7.42
N GLY A 165 13.05 30.74 6.68
CA GLY A 165 11.66 30.70 6.22
C GLY A 165 11.37 29.59 5.22
N LEU A 166 10.11 29.49 4.81
CA LEU A 166 9.71 28.77 3.60
C LEU A 166 9.53 29.76 2.46
N TYR A 167 10.05 29.38 1.29
CA TYR A 167 9.93 30.14 0.05
C TYR A 167 9.43 29.25 -1.09
N GLY A 168 9.12 29.85 -2.25
CA GLY A 168 8.66 29.11 -3.42
C GLY A 168 7.19 28.67 -3.40
N SER A 169 6.86 27.76 -4.33
CA SER A 169 5.49 27.42 -4.75
C SER A 169 4.60 26.86 -3.63
N GLY A 170 5.20 26.25 -2.61
CA GLY A 170 4.50 25.68 -1.45
C GLY A 170 4.28 26.64 -0.28
N ALA A 171 5.02 27.74 -0.21
CA ALA A 171 5.11 28.57 1.00
C ALA A 171 3.78 29.22 1.36
N GLN A 172 3.06 29.79 0.39
CA GLN A 172 1.80 30.50 0.65
C GLN A 172 0.71 29.58 1.22
N THR A 173 0.57 28.36 0.69
CA THR A 173 -0.40 27.37 1.22
C THR A 173 -0.10 26.99 2.66
N TYR A 174 1.18 26.80 2.99
CA TYR A 174 1.62 26.51 4.35
C TYR A 174 1.37 27.69 5.29
N VAL A 175 1.80 28.89 4.89
CA VAL A 175 1.65 30.12 5.70
C VAL A 175 0.17 30.37 6.00
N GLN A 176 -0.71 30.35 5.01
CA GLN A 176 -2.14 30.56 5.25
C GLN A 176 -2.76 29.43 6.08
N GLY A 177 -2.34 28.18 5.89
CA GLY A 177 -2.77 27.06 6.73
C GLY A 177 -2.35 27.21 8.19
N TYR A 178 -1.12 27.68 8.43
CA TYR A 178 -0.60 27.94 9.77
C TYR A 178 -1.28 29.15 10.41
N GLU A 179 -1.50 30.23 9.66
CA GLU A 179 -2.26 31.41 10.09
C GLU A 179 -3.71 31.05 10.43
N LYS A 180 -4.34 30.14 9.71
CA LYS A 180 -5.69 29.66 10.03
C LYS A 180 -5.74 28.86 11.34
N ALA A 181 -4.73 28.03 11.59
CA ALA A 181 -4.69 27.18 12.78
C ALA A 181 -4.25 27.93 14.06
N ALA A 182 -3.31 28.87 13.93
CA ALA A 182 -2.61 29.47 15.06
C ALA A 182 -2.39 30.99 14.93
N GLY A 183 -3.06 31.63 13.98
CA GLY A 183 -2.93 33.07 13.73
C GLY A 183 -4.12 33.89 14.22
N ARG A 184 -3.91 35.20 14.26
CA ARG A 184 -4.95 36.20 14.54
C ARG A 184 -4.67 37.46 13.74
N LEU A 185 -5.71 37.96 13.08
CA LEU A 185 -5.63 39.21 12.33
C LEU A 185 -5.90 40.39 13.27
N PHE A 186 -5.01 41.37 13.26
CA PHE A 186 -5.19 42.68 13.89
C PHE A 186 -5.42 43.69 12.78
N TYR A 187 -6.51 44.45 12.86
CA TYR A 187 -6.86 45.40 11.81
C TYR A 187 -7.66 46.59 12.36
N ASN A 188 -7.71 47.66 11.58
CA ASN A 188 -8.51 48.84 11.88
C ASN A 188 -9.92 48.69 11.29
N ASN A 189 -10.95 48.83 12.12
CA ASN A 189 -12.34 48.89 11.69
C ASN A 189 -12.97 50.19 12.19
N ASN A 190 -13.24 51.12 11.26
CA ASN A 190 -13.83 52.43 11.55
C ASN A 190 -13.10 53.22 12.65
N GLY A 191 -11.76 53.26 12.57
CA GLY A 191 -10.91 54.01 13.50
C GLY A 191 -10.62 53.28 14.81
N LYS A 192 -11.14 52.07 15.02
CA LYS A 192 -10.87 51.25 16.21
C LYS A 192 -10.03 50.04 15.84
N ALA A 193 -9.07 49.70 16.68
CA ALA A 193 -8.35 48.44 16.57
C ALA A 193 -9.25 47.27 16.97
N VAL A 194 -9.32 46.26 16.12
CA VAL A 194 -10.07 45.02 16.35
C VAL A 194 -9.20 43.82 16.02
N THR A 195 -9.62 42.66 16.55
CA THR A 195 -9.03 41.37 16.19
C THR A 195 -10.05 40.53 15.46
N GLY A 196 -9.59 39.71 14.52
CA GLY A 196 -10.45 38.86 13.71
C GLY A 196 -9.77 37.56 13.30
N LEU A 197 -10.52 36.73 12.61
CA LEU A 197 -10.06 35.47 12.03
C LEU A 197 -9.10 35.73 10.88
N SER A 198 -8.10 34.87 10.72
CA SER A 198 -7.07 34.98 9.69
C SER A 198 -7.65 34.94 8.28
N GLU A 199 -8.76 34.23 8.11
CA GLU A 199 -9.49 34.08 6.85
C GLU A 199 -9.94 35.40 6.23
N LEU A 200 -10.18 36.44 7.05
CA LEU A 200 -10.54 37.77 6.55
C LEU A 200 -9.43 38.38 5.67
N ALA A 201 -8.15 38.12 6.01
CA ALA A 201 -7.03 38.53 5.18
C ALA A 201 -6.88 37.62 3.95
N HIS A 202 -7.09 36.31 4.13
CA HIS A 202 -6.92 35.32 3.06
C HIS A 202 -7.94 35.50 1.92
N LEU A 203 -9.14 35.99 2.20
CA LEU A 203 -10.13 36.35 1.17
C LEU A 203 -9.59 37.37 0.16
N GLY A 204 -8.79 38.35 0.62
CA GLY A 204 -8.17 39.36 -0.24
C GLY A 204 -6.88 38.89 -0.93
N GLU A 205 -6.17 37.96 -0.32
CA GLU A 205 -4.90 37.41 -0.86
C GLU A 205 -5.11 36.27 -1.86
N GLY A 206 -6.28 35.61 -1.80
CA GLY A 206 -6.58 34.36 -2.51
C GLY A 206 -6.12 33.13 -1.73
N ALA A 207 -6.84 32.03 -1.88
CA ALA A 207 -6.54 30.74 -1.25
C ALA A 207 -5.83 29.82 -2.26
N PRO A 208 -4.50 29.63 -2.17
CA PRO A 208 -3.79 28.74 -3.07
C PRO A 208 -4.18 27.28 -2.80
N ALA A 209 -4.23 26.48 -3.86
CA ALA A 209 -4.44 25.05 -3.76
C ALA A 209 -3.14 24.36 -3.35
N TYR A 210 -3.24 23.29 -2.57
CA TYR A 210 -2.09 22.42 -2.32
C TYR A 210 -1.75 21.66 -3.59
N THR A 211 -0.49 21.74 -3.99
CA THR A 211 0.05 21.02 -5.15
C THR A 211 1.09 19.98 -4.71
N ALA A 212 1.30 18.96 -5.54
CA ALA A 212 2.28 17.92 -5.25
C ALA A 212 3.69 18.54 -5.19
N ALA A 213 4.01 19.43 -6.15
CA ALA A 213 5.28 20.13 -6.20
C ALA A 213 5.46 21.09 -5.02
N GLY A 214 4.43 21.85 -4.64
CA GLY A 214 4.52 22.80 -3.53
C GLY A 214 4.73 22.11 -2.18
N THR A 215 4.03 21.00 -1.94
CA THR A 215 4.20 20.22 -0.70
C THR A 215 5.54 19.48 -0.67
N ALA A 216 6.03 18.99 -1.81
CA ALA A 216 7.38 18.46 -1.93
C ALA A 216 8.44 19.54 -1.63
N SER A 217 8.28 20.75 -2.16
CA SER A 217 9.19 21.87 -1.90
C SER A 217 9.28 22.22 -0.42
N ASN A 218 8.13 22.32 0.26
CA ASN A 218 8.10 22.56 1.70
C ASN A 218 8.83 21.44 2.47
N ALA A 219 8.59 20.18 2.14
CA ALA A 219 9.25 19.04 2.79
C ALA A 219 10.78 19.11 2.65
N GLY A 220 11.28 19.44 1.46
CA GLY A 220 12.71 19.52 1.21
C GLY A 220 13.39 20.71 1.89
N GLN A 221 12.71 21.85 1.99
CA GLN A 221 13.18 22.97 2.79
C GLN A 221 13.19 22.63 4.29
N TRP A 222 12.20 21.89 4.80
CA TRP A 222 12.24 21.38 6.17
C TRP A 222 13.38 20.41 6.42
N ALA A 223 13.72 19.57 5.44
CA ALA A 223 14.88 18.69 5.53
C ALA A 223 16.18 19.50 5.64
N ALA A 224 16.35 20.56 4.85
CA ALA A 224 17.50 21.46 4.90
C ALA A 224 17.60 22.18 6.25
N HIS A 225 16.51 22.78 6.73
CA HIS A 225 16.46 23.39 8.06
C HIS A 225 16.78 22.38 9.16
N GLY A 226 16.28 21.14 9.05
CA GLY A 226 16.61 20.07 10.00
C GLY A 226 18.10 19.73 10.04
N LEU A 227 18.81 19.79 8.91
CA LEU A 227 20.26 19.54 8.84
C LEU A 227 21.05 20.68 9.50
N ASP A 228 20.65 21.93 9.30
CA ASP A 228 21.28 23.09 9.94
C ASP A 228 21.10 23.04 11.47
N GLU A 229 19.91 22.66 11.93
CA GLU A 229 19.59 22.48 13.34
C GLU A 229 20.31 21.29 13.98
N LEU A 230 20.50 20.21 13.21
CA LEU A 230 21.32 19.08 13.61
C LEU A 230 22.77 19.51 13.83
N ALA A 231 23.35 20.24 12.88
CA ALA A 231 24.71 20.78 12.99
C ALA A 231 24.87 21.73 14.19
N ALA A 232 23.80 22.44 14.55
CA ALA A 232 23.77 23.32 15.73
C ALA A 232 23.44 22.59 17.05
N GLY A 233 23.21 21.27 17.04
CA GLY A 233 22.94 20.48 18.25
C GLY A 233 21.57 20.74 18.89
N ARG A 234 20.57 21.23 18.14
CA ARG A 234 19.27 21.66 18.69
C ARG A 234 18.17 20.61 18.49
N GLY A 235 18.17 19.57 19.34
CA GLY A 235 17.28 18.39 19.24
C GLY A 235 15.78 18.68 19.14
N GLU A 236 15.27 19.65 19.91
CA GLU A 236 13.84 20.03 19.87
C GLU A 236 13.46 20.63 18.50
N LYS A 237 14.33 21.46 17.92
CA LYS A 237 14.12 22.06 16.60
C LYS A 237 14.23 21.01 15.49
N VAL A 238 15.17 20.07 15.59
CA VAL A 238 15.25 18.91 14.69
C VAL A 238 13.95 18.12 14.70
N ALA A 239 13.39 17.82 15.89
CA ALA A 239 12.13 17.09 16.01
C ALA A 239 10.96 17.82 15.32
N LYS A 240 10.89 19.15 15.49
CA LYS A 240 9.92 20.02 14.80
C LYS A 240 10.03 19.93 13.29
N PHE A 241 11.25 19.92 12.74
CA PHE A 241 11.47 19.85 11.28
C PHE A 241 11.21 18.45 10.71
N LEU A 242 11.53 17.38 11.44
CA LEU A 242 11.13 16.01 11.07
C LEU A 242 9.60 15.87 10.97
N GLU A 243 8.85 16.45 11.91
CA GLU A 243 7.38 16.45 11.88
C GLU A 243 6.81 17.15 10.65
N ARG A 244 7.35 18.33 10.35
CA ARG A 244 6.90 19.15 9.22
C ARG A 244 7.22 18.47 7.89
N MET A 245 8.42 17.89 7.78
CA MET A 245 8.84 17.10 6.63
C MET A 245 7.94 15.87 6.42
N GLU A 246 7.67 15.07 7.47
CA GLU A 246 6.75 13.92 7.41
C GLU A 246 5.39 14.32 6.82
N ARG A 247 4.77 15.35 7.39
CA ARG A 247 3.44 15.81 6.96
C ARG A 247 3.41 16.18 5.47
N ASP A 248 4.40 16.93 5.02
CA ASP A 248 4.41 17.47 3.66
C ASP A 248 4.81 16.39 2.62
N LEU A 249 5.68 15.43 2.98
CA LEU A 249 5.96 14.24 2.15
C LEU A 249 4.74 13.35 1.96
N VAL A 250 4.00 13.05 3.04
CA VAL A 250 2.77 12.25 2.97
C VAL A 250 1.75 12.91 2.05
N LYS A 251 1.59 14.23 2.19
CA LYS A 251 0.67 15.00 1.36
C LYS A 251 1.10 15.01 -0.11
N SER A 252 2.40 15.20 -0.38
CA SER A 252 2.93 15.18 -1.74
C SER A 252 2.75 13.83 -2.43
N ARG A 253 3.03 12.71 -1.73
CA ARG A 253 2.75 11.35 -2.25
C ARG A 253 1.27 11.17 -2.60
N SER A 254 0.37 11.58 -1.71
CA SER A 254 -1.08 11.50 -1.94
C SER A 254 -1.52 12.31 -3.15
N LEU A 255 -1.06 13.56 -3.28
CA LEU A 255 -1.35 14.41 -4.44
C LEU A 255 -0.76 13.84 -5.74
N SER A 256 0.36 13.14 -5.65
CA SER A 256 1.00 12.42 -6.76
C SER A 256 0.36 11.06 -7.09
N ARG A 257 -0.69 10.65 -6.37
CA ARG A 257 -1.35 9.32 -6.49
C ARG A 257 -0.38 8.14 -6.26
N LEU A 258 0.57 8.32 -5.36
CA LEU A 258 1.51 7.28 -4.96
C LEU A 258 1.07 6.64 -3.63
N PRO A 259 1.41 5.37 -3.40
CA PRO A 259 1.20 4.73 -2.10
C PRO A 259 1.99 5.46 -1.00
N ALA A 260 1.48 5.39 0.22
CA ALA A 260 2.20 5.86 1.39
C ALA A 260 3.42 4.97 1.68
N ASP A 261 4.48 5.55 2.23
CA ASP A 261 5.65 4.84 2.72
C ASP A 261 5.60 4.78 4.25
N ASP A 262 4.82 3.81 4.73
CA ASP A 262 4.55 3.68 6.16
C ASP A 262 5.83 3.32 6.94
N ALA A 263 6.77 2.61 6.31
CA ALA A 263 8.05 2.28 6.93
C ALA A 263 8.85 3.55 7.24
N PHE A 264 9.05 4.43 6.26
CA PHE A 264 9.77 5.69 6.48
C PHE A 264 9.03 6.61 7.42
N ARG A 265 7.70 6.70 7.27
CA ARG A 265 6.84 7.48 8.15
C ARG A 265 7.00 7.05 9.62
N ASN A 266 7.06 5.76 9.88
CA ASN A 266 7.25 5.23 11.22
C ASN A 266 8.64 5.55 11.78
N GLN A 267 9.70 5.49 10.97
CA GLN A 267 11.04 5.92 11.36
C GLN A 267 11.07 7.42 11.75
N LEU A 268 10.46 8.28 10.94
CA LEU A 268 10.36 9.72 11.24
C LEU A 268 9.61 9.98 12.55
N LYS A 269 8.48 9.30 12.77
CA LYS A 269 7.71 9.40 14.01
C LYS A 269 8.52 8.96 15.23
N GLN A 270 9.17 7.80 15.17
CA GLN A 270 9.99 7.29 16.27
C GLN A 270 11.10 8.27 16.65
N MET A 271 11.84 8.78 15.65
CA MET A 271 12.91 9.73 15.88
C MET A 271 12.40 11.07 16.42
N ARG A 272 11.27 11.56 15.89
CA ARG A 272 10.61 12.77 16.39
C ARG A 272 10.22 12.64 17.86
N GLU A 273 9.55 11.55 18.24
CA GLU A 273 9.11 11.35 19.63
C GLU A 273 10.30 11.21 20.60
N LEU A 274 11.39 10.55 20.17
CA LEU A 274 12.63 10.48 20.94
C LEU A 274 13.20 11.89 21.21
N LEU A 275 13.32 12.71 20.17
CA LEU A 275 13.92 14.05 20.29
C LEU A 275 12.99 15.07 20.97
N LYS A 276 11.66 14.89 20.91
CA LYS A 276 10.70 15.67 21.69
C LYS A 276 10.79 15.38 23.18
N THR A 277 10.92 14.11 23.56
CA THR A 277 10.96 13.68 24.96
C THR A 277 12.34 13.80 25.58
N SER A 278 13.41 13.68 24.79
CA SER A 278 14.80 13.74 25.24
C SER A 278 15.67 14.52 24.25
N PRO A 279 15.54 15.86 24.15
CA PRO A 279 16.31 16.66 23.19
C PRO A 279 17.83 16.50 23.29
N GLY A 280 18.35 16.23 24.49
CA GLY A 280 19.78 16.02 24.76
C GLY A 280 20.36 14.74 24.15
N LYS A 281 19.53 13.79 23.70
CA LYS A 281 19.98 12.56 23.03
C LYS A 281 20.37 12.76 21.56
N LEU A 282 20.25 13.98 21.02
CA LEU A 282 20.56 14.26 19.62
C LEU A 282 21.98 13.79 19.24
N ALA A 283 22.96 13.94 20.13
CA ALA A 283 24.33 13.51 19.87
C ALA A 283 24.43 11.97 19.64
N ASP A 284 23.63 11.19 20.37
CA ASP A 284 23.63 9.71 20.29
C ASP A 284 22.99 9.19 19.00
N VAL A 285 22.11 9.99 18.37
CA VAL A 285 21.33 9.61 17.18
C VAL A 285 21.59 10.50 15.97
N SER A 286 22.65 11.30 16.01
CA SER A 286 22.96 12.32 15.00
C SER A 286 23.05 11.73 13.59
N ASP A 287 23.71 10.59 13.44
CA ASP A 287 23.87 9.92 12.15
C ASP A 287 22.53 9.40 11.60
N ASP A 288 21.68 8.85 12.47
CA ASP A 288 20.37 8.34 12.09
C ASP A 288 19.46 9.50 11.64
N VAL A 289 19.47 10.60 12.38
CA VAL A 289 18.76 11.83 12.02
C VAL A 289 19.26 12.38 10.68
N ALA A 290 20.58 12.46 10.48
CA ALA A 290 21.17 12.90 9.22
C ALA A 290 20.70 12.03 8.04
N ARG A 291 20.66 10.70 8.21
CA ARG A 291 20.15 9.78 7.19
C ARG A 291 18.67 10.02 6.88
N LEU A 292 17.82 10.22 7.90
CA LEU A 292 16.39 10.48 7.70
C LEU A 292 16.13 11.81 6.99
N LEU A 293 16.85 12.87 7.36
CA LEU A 293 16.75 14.18 6.70
C LEU A 293 17.27 14.13 5.26
N ALA A 294 18.40 13.45 5.02
CA ALA A 294 18.93 13.27 3.67
C ALA A 294 17.96 12.49 2.76
N ARG A 295 17.37 11.41 3.29
CA ARG A 295 16.32 10.65 2.58
C ARG A 295 15.10 11.52 2.29
N GLY A 296 14.62 12.28 3.28
CA GLY A 296 13.48 13.17 3.09
C GLY A 296 13.74 14.26 2.04
N LYS A 297 14.95 14.81 2.02
CA LYS A 297 15.41 15.73 0.95
C LYS A 297 15.37 15.06 -0.42
N ALA A 298 15.88 13.82 -0.54
CA ALA A 298 15.86 13.05 -1.78
C ALA A 298 14.43 12.78 -2.29
N GLU A 299 13.56 12.23 -1.44
CA GLU A 299 12.17 11.95 -1.78
C GLU A 299 11.43 13.24 -2.18
N SER A 300 11.67 14.34 -1.46
CA SER A 300 11.07 15.63 -1.79
C SER A 300 11.49 16.15 -3.18
N ALA A 301 12.78 16.05 -3.54
CA ALA A 301 13.28 16.49 -4.84
C ALA A 301 12.70 15.63 -5.97
N ILE A 302 12.50 14.34 -5.75
CA ILE A 302 11.86 13.45 -6.72
C ILE A 302 10.36 13.76 -6.87
N LEU A 303 9.65 13.93 -5.75
CA LEU A 303 8.21 14.22 -5.74
C LEU A 303 7.86 15.57 -6.39
N ALA A 304 8.76 16.55 -6.33
CA ALA A 304 8.56 17.86 -6.94
C ALA A 304 8.30 17.78 -8.47
N GLY A 305 8.92 16.81 -9.14
CA GLY A 305 8.77 16.59 -10.58
C GLY A 305 7.49 15.88 -11.02
N PHE A 306 6.71 15.27 -10.11
CA PHE A 306 5.58 14.39 -10.48
C PHE A 306 4.41 15.12 -11.12
N GLU A 307 4.11 16.33 -10.66
CA GLU A 307 2.95 17.11 -11.09
C GLU A 307 2.95 17.37 -12.59
N ASN A 308 4.10 17.78 -13.13
CA ASN A 308 4.27 18.15 -14.54
C ASN A 308 4.85 17.02 -15.40
N ALA A 309 4.94 15.80 -14.87
CA ALA A 309 5.54 14.68 -15.56
C ALA A 309 4.53 13.83 -16.33
N GLY A 310 4.84 13.55 -17.60
CA GLY A 310 4.17 12.51 -18.39
C GLY A 310 4.52 11.09 -17.93
N THR A 311 3.85 10.08 -18.50
CA THR A 311 3.90 8.67 -18.05
C THR A 311 5.32 8.12 -17.93
N VAL A 312 6.15 8.27 -18.97
CA VAL A 312 7.53 7.77 -18.99
C VAL A 312 8.38 8.42 -17.90
N ARG A 313 8.23 9.74 -17.74
CA ARG A 313 8.97 10.52 -16.74
C ARG A 313 8.59 10.09 -15.32
N ARG A 314 7.30 9.82 -15.07
CA ARG A 314 6.80 9.28 -13.80
C ARG A 314 7.34 7.89 -13.49
N ALA A 315 7.53 7.03 -14.50
CA ALA A 315 8.11 5.70 -14.31
C ALA A 315 9.55 5.79 -13.78
N TYR A 316 10.41 6.63 -14.38
CA TYR A 316 11.77 6.84 -13.88
C TYR A 316 11.80 7.44 -12.48
N MET A 317 10.91 8.39 -12.18
CA MET A 317 10.81 8.96 -10.83
C MET A 317 10.32 7.95 -9.79
N ARG A 318 9.44 7.02 -10.18
CA ARG A 318 9.02 5.92 -9.31
C ARG A 318 10.17 4.97 -9.01
N VAL A 319 10.95 4.58 -10.03
CA VAL A 319 12.17 3.79 -9.85
C VAL A 319 13.14 4.44 -8.86
N MET A 320 13.32 5.78 -8.94
CA MET A 320 14.16 6.49 -7.99
C MET A 320 13.57 6.50 -6.56
N LEU A 321 12.25 6.67 -6.40
CA LEU A 321 11.60 6.61 -5.09
C LEU A 321 11.73 5.21 -4.46
N ASP A 322 11.44 4.18 -5.24
CA ASP A 322 11.51 2.79 -4.79
C ASP A 322 12.97 2.41 -4.48
N GLY A 323 13.92 2.90 -5.28
CA GLY A 323 15.35 2.71 -5.02
C GLY A 323 15.83 3.40 -3.75
N VAL A 324 15.40 4.63 -3.48
CA VAL A 324 15.68 5.35 -2.23
C VAL A 324 15.07 4.63 -1.03
N ALA A 325 13.86 4.08 -1.17
CA ALA A 325 13.19 3.35 -0.11
C ALA A 325 13.86 1.99 0.18
N ALA A 326 14.27 1.27 -0.86
CA ALA A 326 14.93 -0.03 -0.76
C ALA A 326 16.41 0.07 -0.38
N GLY A 327 17.05 1.23 -0.60
CA GLY A 327 18.50 1.38 -0.45
C GLY A 327 19.30 0.60 -1.48
N ASN A 328 18.72 0.36 -2.68
CA ASN A 328 19.41 -0.33 -3.76
C ASN A 328 20.43 0.59 -4.46
N LYS A 329 21.09 0.10 -5.52
CA LYS A 329 22.10 0.86 -6.26
C LYS A 329 21.58 2.21 -6.78
N VAL A 330 20.33 2.28 -7.25
CA VAL A 330 19.70 3.54 -7.66
C VAL A 330 19.57 4.48 -6.45
N GLY A 331 19.09 3.98 -5.31
CA GLY A 331 19.00 4.73 -4.06
C GLY A 331 20.34 5.27 -3.55
N GLU A 332 21.41 4.48 -3.64
CA GLU A 332 22.77 4.91 -3.29
C GLU A 332 23.27 6.05 -4.16
N LEU A 333 23.09 5.93 -5.48
CA LEU A 333 23.51 6.95 -6.43
C LEU A 333 22.68 8.23 -6.28
N VAL A 334 21.37 8.13 -6.11
CA VAL A 334 20.51 9.29 -5.78
C VAL A 334 20.97 9.94 -4.48
N SER A 335 21.24 9.16 -3.43
CA SER A 335 21.71 9.68 -2.15
C SER A 335 23.06 10.40 -2.27
N LYS A 336 23.97 9.88 -3.10
CA LYS A 336 25.25 10.54 -3.43
C LYS A 336 25.02 11.85 -4.17
N ALA A 337 24.06 11.89 -5.10
CA ALA A 337 23.68 13.12 -5.80
C ALA A 337 23.16 14.18 -4.81
N MET A 338 22.30 13.77 -3.87
CA MET A 338 21.71 14.67 -2.88
C MET A 338 22.71 15.21 -1.86
N LYS A 339 23.75 14.44 -1.51
CA LYS A 339 24.84 14.92 -0.63
C LYS A 339 25.64 16.07 -1.25
N ALA A 340 25.77 16.11 -2.58
CA ALA A 340 26.48 17.17 -3.28
C ALA A 340 25.60 18.40 -3.58
N ALA A 341 24.28 18.30 -3.37
CA ALA A 341 23.36 19.41 -3.49
C ALA A 341 23.25 20.15 -2.14
N PRO A 342 23.76 21.40 -2.01
CA PRO A 342 23.81 22.11 -0.73
C PRO A 342 22.40 22.48 -0.22
N ASP A 343 21.53 22.95 -1.10
CA ASP A 343 20.16 23.37 -0.79
C ASP A 343 19.12 22.49 -1.50
N TRP A 344 17.83 22.77 -1.27
CA TRP A 344 16.73 22.01 -1.87
C TRP A 344 16.55 22.31 -3.37
N VAL A 345 16.72 23.54 -3.83
CA VAL A 345 16.56 23.90 -5.25
C VAL A 345 17.62 23.22 -6.10
N THR A 346 18.86 23.18 -5.62
CA THR A 346 19.94 22.43 -6.28
C THR A 346 19.59 20.94 -6.33
N ALA A 347 18.98 20.38 -5.28
CA ALA A 347 18.53 18.99 -5.28
C ALA A 347 17.40 18.73 -6.29
N GLU A 348 16.39 19.60 -6.35
CA GLU A 348 15.31 19.53 -7.35
C GLU A 348 15.87 19.61 -8.78
N ASN A 349 16.73 20.60 -9.05
CA ASN A 349 17.38 20.77 -10.35
C ASN A 349 18.22 19.54 -10.72
N THR A 350 18.91 18.94 -9.75
CA THR A 350 19.67 17.69 -9.93
C THR A 350 18.75 16.56 -10.38
N ILE A 351 17.62 16.34 -9.70
CA ILE A 351 16.67 15.29 -10.11
C ILE A 351 16.06 15.59 -11.48
N ASN A 352 15.67 16.83 -11.75
CA ASN A 352 15.15 17.23 -13.06
C ASN A 352 16.15 16.93 -14.19
N PHE A 353 17.43 17.20 -13.95
CA PHE A 353 18.48 16.88 -14.91
C PHE A 353 18.70 15.36 -15.06
N ILE A 354 18.74 14.60 -13.96
CA ILE A 354 18.86 13.12 -14.01
C ILE A 354 17.75 12.54 -14.87
N VAL A 355 16.52 12.97 -14.64
CA VAL A 355 15.35 12.49 -15.38
C VAL A 355 15.42 12.88 -16.85
N PHE A 356 15.89 14.09 -17.15
CA PHE A 356 16.14 14.52 -18.53
C PHE A 356 17.21 13.64 -19.20
N ALA A 357 18.34 13.42 -18.54
CA ALA A 357 19.45 12.60 -19.04
C ALA A 357 19.01 11.15 -19.33
N VAL A 358 18.24 10.55 -18.42
CA VAL A 358 17.63 9.22 -18.59
C VAL A 358 16.71 9.19 -19.81
N GLY A 359 15.83 10.19 -19.96
CA GLY A 359 14.93 10.31 -21.11
C GLY A 359 15.66 10.44 -22.44
N THR A 360 16.70 11.29 -22.49
CA THR A 360 17.52 11.49 -23.69
C THR A 360 18.30 10.22 -24.06
N HIS A 361 18.89 9.54 -23.07
CA HIS A 361 19.64 8.31 -23.29
C HIS A 361 18.73 7.18 -23.81
N ALA A 362 17.57 6.97 -23.17
CA ALA A 362 16.61 5.95 -23.60
C ALA A 362 16.10 6.21 -25.03
N THR A 363 15.81 7.48 -25.37
CA THR A 363 15.36 7.86 -26.72
C THR A 363 16.44 7.63 -27.77
N ALA A 364 17.69 7.92 -27.45
CA ALA A 364 18.79 7.74 -28.39
C ALA A 364 19.20 6.28 -28.59
N GLN A 365 19.15 5.44 -27.54
CA GLN A 365 19.28 3.99 -27.67
C GLN A 365 18.21 3.43 -28.61
N ALA A 366 16.94 3.84 -28.43
CA ALA A 366 15.83 3.42 -29.29
C ALA A 366 16.01 3.88 -30.75
N ALA A 367 16.69 5.00 -30.99
CA ALA A 367 16.98 5.54 -32.32
C ALA A 367 18.27 5.00 -32.96
N GLY A 368 18.96 4.04 -32.32
CA GLY A 368 20.23 3.47 -32.82
C GLY A 368 21.40 4.46 -32.87
N ARG A 369 21.32 5.60 -32.17
CA ARG A 369 22.37 6.62 -32.13
C ARG A 369 23.29 6.38 -30.94
N GLY A 370 24.48 5.86 -31.23
CA GLY A 370 25.54 5.70 -30.23
C GLY A 370 26.17 7.04 -29.83
N ASN A 371 26.47 7.18 -28.52
CA ASN A 371 27.27 8.22 -27.87
C ASN A 371 26.60 9.52 -27.37
N VAL A 372 25.43 9.42 -26.72
CA VAL A 372 24.77 10.56 -26.03
C VAL A 372 25.50 11.05 -24.78
N MET A 373 26.39 10.24 -24.21
CA MET A 373 27.07 10.54 -22.95
C MET A 373 28.14 11.63 -23.09
N GLU A 374 28.69 11.81 -24.29
CA GLU A 374 29.61 12.91 -24.60
C GLU A 374 28.87 14.26 -24.57
N THR A 375 27.70 14.36 -25.21
CA THR A 375 26.84 15.56 -25.21
C THR A 375 26.30 15.90 -23.81
N LEU A 376 25.92 14.89 -23.02
CA LEU A 376 25.54 15.08 -21.61
C LEU A 376 26.74 15.53 -20.76
N GLY A 377 27.94 15.03 -21.06
CA GLY A 377 29.20 15.45 -20.45
C GLY A 377 29.46 16.95 -20.67
N THR A 378 29.34 17.45 -21.90
CA THR A 378 29.48 18.88 -22.20
C THR A 378 28.44 19.74 -21.46
N ALA A 379 27.19 19.28 -21.38
CA ALA A 379 26.14 19.98 -20.62
C ALA A 379 26.46 20.05 -19.11
N CYS A 380 27.05 19.00 -18.54
CA CYS A 380 27.50 18.98 -17.14
C CYS A 380 28.64 19.98 -16.87
N GLU A 381 29.52 20.23 -17.84
CA GLU A 381 30.63 21.17 -17.69
C GLU A 381 30.18 22.65 -17.67
N HIS A 382 29.09 22.96 -18.38
CA HIS A 382 28.52 24.31 -18.46
C HIS A 382 27.60 24.65 -17.28
N LEU A 383 27.00 23.66 -16.61
CA LEU A 383 26.16 23.87 -15.44
C LEU A 383 27.02 23.86 -14.17
N LYS A 384 27.32 25.07 -13.64
CA LYS A 384 28.22 25.27 -12.47
C LYS A 384 27.88 24.39 -11.26
N TRP A 385 26.59 24.13 -11.02
CA TRP A 385 26.11 23.31 -9.89
C TRP A 385 26.30 21.79 -10.13
N MET A 386 26.54 21.36 -11.37
CA MET A 386 26.75 19.94 -11.73
C MET A 386 28.21 19.50 -11.84
N LYS A 387 29.16 20.44 -11.78
CA LYS A 387 30.60 20.12 -11.81
C LYS A 387 31.01 19.10 -10.74
N ALA A 388 30.26 19.00 -9.65
CA ALA A 388 30.52 18.07 -8.56
C ALA A 388 30.25 16.59 -8.91
N PHE A 389 29.47 16.30 -9.96
CA PHE A 389 29.03 14.94 -10.28
C PHE A 389 29.95 14.25 -11.29
N GLY A 390 30.43 14.97 -12.30
CA GLY A 390 31.27 14.43 -13.37
C GLY A 390 30.50 13.51 -14.36
N PRO A 391 30.96 13.39 -15.61
CA PRO A 391 30.22 12.62 -16.64
C PRO A 391 30.04 11.13 -16.33
N LEU A 392 31.02 10.50 -15.67
CA LEU A 392 31.01 9.08 -15.35
C LEU A 392 29.91 8.70 -14.34
N PHE A 393 29.71 9.52 -13.31
CA PHE A 393 28.66 9.29 -12.32
C PHE A 393 27.25 9.41 -12.95
N MET A 394 27.07 10.41 -13.81
CA MET A 394 25.80 10.58 -14.53
C MET A 394 25.50 9.41 -15.46
N ALA A 395 26.55 8.80 -16.02
CA ALA A 395 26.42 7.57 -16.81
C ALA A 395 25.99 6.38 -15.97
N GLU A 396 26.66 6.15 -14.85
CA GLU A 396 26.32 5.05 -13.94
C GLU A 396 24.87 5.17 -13.42
N LEU A 397 24.47 6.38 -12.99
CA LEU A 397 23.12 6.65 -12.50
C LEU A 397 22.06 6.50 -13.61
N THR A 398 22.35 6.99 -14.82
CA THR A 398 21.42 6.86 -15.94
C THR A 398 21.22 5.40 -16.34
N THR A 399 22.31 4.63 -16.43
CA THR A 399 22.23 3.19 -16.74
C THR A 399 21.47 2.44 -15.66
N ALA A 400 21.78 2.67 -14.38
CA ALA A 400 21.11 2.01 -13.26
C ALA A 400 19.59 2.28 -13.25
N ILE A 401 19.17 3.53 -13.51
CA ILE A 401 17.74 3.87 -13.60
C ILE A 401 17.09 3.17 -14.80
N ILE A 402 17.76 3.12 -15.95
CA ILE A 402 17.19 2.48 -17.16
C ILE A 402 17.08 0.96 -16.98
N GLU A 403 18.08 0.31 -16.39
CA GLU A 403 18.03 -1.12 -16.09
C GLU A 403 16.90 -1.45 -15.12
N GLU A 404 16.79 -0.72 -14.03
CA GLU A 404 15.72 -0.91 -13.04
C GLU A 404 14.33 -0.55 -13.61
N ALA A 405 14.25 0.46 -14.47
CA ALA A 405 13.04 0.83 -15.19
C ALA A 405 12.62 -0.21 -16.23
N LYS A 406 13.55 -0.95 -16.84
CA LYS A 406 13.21 -2.09 -17.70
C LYS A 406 12.55 -3.19 -16.88
N LEU A 407 13.12 -3.55 -15.74
CA LEU A 407 12.55 -4.54 -14.83
C LEU A 407 11.15 -4.11 -14.35
N THR A 408 11.03 -2.88 -13.85
CA THR A 408 9.75 -2.32 -13.39
C THR A 408 8.75 -2.17 -14.55
N GLY A 409 9.23 -1.87 -15.75
CA GLY A 409 8.41 -1.76 -16.96
C GLY A 409 7.85 -3.11 -17.42
N PHE A 410 8.60 -4.20 -17.25
CA PHE A 410 8.10 -5.56 -17.51
C PHE A 410 7.03 -5.96 -16.48
N ASP A 411 7.25 -5.65 -15.20
CA ASP A 411 6.24 -5.89 -14.14
C ASP A 411 4.98 -5.07 -14.36
N LEU A 412 5.10 -3.80 -14.79
CA LEU A 412 3.96 -2.96 -15.11
C LEU A 412 3.18 -3.51 -16.30
N ALA A 413 3.86 -3.93 -17.37
CA ALA A 413 3.21 -4.55 -18.53
C ALA A 413 2.48 -5.85 -18.14
N ALA A 414 3.08 -6.66 -17.26
CA ALA A 414 2.47 -7.89 -16.74
C ALA A 414 1.35 -7.62 -15.71
N SER A 415 1.26 -6.41 -15.14
CA SER A 415 0.41 -6.12 -13.97
C SER A 415 -1.09 -6.19 -14.24
N SER A 416 -1.51 -5.99 -15.49
CA SER A 416 -2.90 -6.06 -15.92
C SER A 416 -3.37 -7.49 -16.22
N GLN A 417 -2.46 -8.47 -16.28
CA GLN A 417 -2.79 -9.86 -16.58
C GLN A 417 -3.26 -10.62 -15.35
N GLU A 418 -4.50 -11.10 -15.42
CA GLU A 418 -5.07 -12.03 -14.45
C GLU A 418 -4.74 -13.48 -14.84
N ALA A 419 -4.48 -14.32 -13.84
CA ALA A 419 -4.02 -15.69 -14.04
C ALA A 419 -5.06 -16.57 -14.75
N TRP A 420 -6.35 -16.37 -14.43
CA TRP A 420 -7.42 -17.14 -15.07
C TRP A 420 -7.82 -16.59 -16.43
N ASP A 421 -7.65 -15.29 -16.67
CA ASP A 421 -7.77 -14.70 -18.00
C ASP A 421 -6.67 -15.23 -18.93
N LEU A 422 -5.44 -15.36 -18.40
CA LEU A 422 -4.33 -15.96 -19.13
C LEU A 422 -4.66 -17.38 -19.59
N MET A 423 -5.21 -18.21 -18.70
CA MET A 423 -5.63 -19.58 -19.04
C MET A 423 -6.89 -19.65 -19.89
N ALA A 424 -7.72 -18.60 -19.86
CA ALA A 424 -8.84 -18.45 -20.78
C ALA A 424 -8.41 -17.98 -22.18
N GLY A 425 -7.13 -17.65 -22.37
CA GLY A 425 -6.60 -17.08 -23.62
C GLY A 425 -6.98 -15.61 -23.81
N ILE A 426 -7.34 -14.90 -22.73
CA ILE A 426 -7.66 -13.48 -22.69
C ILE A 426 -6.40 -12.73 -22.26
N TYR A 427 -5.79 -12.00 -23.18
CA TYR A 427 -4.55 -11.27 -22.93
C TYR A 427 -4.85 -9.79 -22.68
N THR A 428 -4.56 -9.33 -21.45
CA THR A 428 -4.86 -7.97 -20.99
C THR A 428 -3.60 -7.12 -20.81
N VAL A 429 -2.45 -7.65 -21.20
CA VAL A 429 -1.15 -6.97 -21.14
C VAL A 429 -1.22 -5.63 -21.88
N GLU A 430 -0.81 -4.53 -21.22
CA GLU A 430 -0.86 -3.19 -21.82
C GLU A 430 -0.07 -3.13 -23.14
N GLY A 431 -0.68 -2.53 -24.17
CA GLY A 431 -0.16 -2.52 -25.54
C GLY A 431 -0.44 -3.80 -26.35
N ARG A 432 -1.13 -4.79 -25.76
CA ARG A 432 -1.41 -6.11 -26.35
C ARG A 432 -2.87 -6.58 -26.18
N VAL A 433 -3.78 -5.64 -25.83
CA VAL A 433 -5.21 -5.86 -25.50
C VAL A 433 -6.08 -6.18 -26.74
N SER A 434 -5.53 -6.07 -27.94
CA SER A 434 -6.26 -6.24 -29.22
C SER A 434 -6.20 -7.65 -29.81
N VAL A 435 -5.73 -8.65 -29.05
CA VAL A 435 -5.76 -10.06 -29.49
C VAL A 435 -7.10 -10.66 -29.09
N ASP A 436 -7.92 -11.04 -30.07
CA ASP A 436 -9.20 -11.71 -29.82
C ASP A 436 -9.00 -12.98 -28.98
N PRO A 437 -9.87 -13.27 -27.99
CA PRO A 437 -9.78 -14.49 -27.21
C PRO A 437 -9.86 -15.69 -28.14
N ASP A 438 -8.83 -16.55 -28.19
CA ASP A 438 -8.87 -17.78 -28.97
C ASP A 438 -9.74 -18.82 -28.23
N PRO A 439 -11.00 -19.08 -28.67
CA PRO A 439 -11.91 -19.94 -27.94
C PRO A 439 -11.43 -21.40 -27.91
N ARG A 440 -10.53 -21.78 -28.82
CA ARG A 440 -9.95 -23.13 -28.91
C ARG A 440 -8.91 -23.39 -27.83
N ARG A 441 -8.48 -22.34 -27.13
CA ARG A 441 -7.38 -22.40 -26.13
C ARG A 441 -7.86 -22.09 -24.71
N ARG A 442 -9.16 -21.94 -24.49
CA ARG A 442 -9.71 -21.76 -23.15
C ARG A 442 -9.49 -23.03 -22.31
N LEU A 443 -8.76 -22.90 -21.20
CA LEU A 443 -8.57 -23.96 -20.21
C LEU A 443 -9.12 -23.50 -18.86
N THR A 444 -10.04 -24.30 -18.30
CA THR A 444 -10.54 -24.11 -16.94
C THR A 444 -9.68 -24.86 -15.93
N LEU A 445 -9.80 -24.55 -14.62
CA LEU A 445 -9.15 -25.33 -13.56
C LEU A 445 -9.50 -26.83 -13.67
N ALA A 446 -10.77 -27.16 -13.95
CA ALA A 446 -11.21 -28.54 -14.15
C ALA A 446 -10.49 -29.22 -15.34
N ASP A 447 -10.29 -28.49 -16.45
CA ASP A 447 -9.49 -28.99 -17.58
C ASP A 447 -8.05 -29.26 -17.19
N LEU A 448 -7.44 -28.35 -16.41
CA LEU A 448 -6.05 -28.48 -15.98
C LEU A 448 -5.86 -29.71 -15.09
N VAL A 449 -6.76 -29.92 -14.13
CA VAL A 449 -6.71 -31.05 -13.20
C VAL A 449 -6.97 -32.39 -13.92
N ALA A 450 -7.88 -32.40 -14.90
CA ALA A 450 -8.16 -33.61 -15.68
C ALA A 450 -7.05 -33.96 -16.68
N LYS A 451 -6.38 -32.97 -17.28
CA LYS A 451 -5.41 -33.17 -18.37
C LYS A 451 -3.96 -33.26 -17.89
N PHE A 452 -3.59 -32.59 -16.79
CA PHE A 452 -2.21 -32.47 -16.33
C PHE A 452 -2.00 -33.16 -14.99
N LYS A 453 -1.21 -34.24 -15.01
CA LYS A 453 -0.87 -35.06 -13.83
C LYS A 453 0.36 -34.54 -13.09
N TYR A 454 1.34 -34.05 -13.86
CA TYR A 454 2.64 -33.64 -13.37
C TYR A 454 2.74 -32.13 -13.42
N GLU A 455 3.14 -31.55 -12.30
CA GLU A 455 3.34 -30.10 -12.16
C GLU A 455 4.27 -29.55 -13.24
N LYS A 456 5.38 -30.24 -13.54
CA LYS A 456 6.33 -29.83 -14.59
C LYS A 456 5.70 -29.69 -15.99
N LYS A 457 4.70 -30.52 -16.32
CA LYS A 457 3.98 -30.42 -17.61
C LYS A 457 3.01 -29.25 -17.60
N LEU A 458 2.36 -28.99 -16.47
CA LEU A 458 1.50 -27.84 -16.29
C LEU A 458 2.32 -26.53 -16.32
N GLU A 459 3.48 -26.53 -15.68
CA GLU A 459 4.44 -25.43 -15.67
C GLU A 459 4.84 -25.01 -17.09
N ALA A 460 5.27 -25.98 -17.91
CA ALA A 460 5.63 -25.75 -19.30
C ALA A 460 4.46 -25.22 -20.14
N LEU A 461 3.23 -25.68 -19.86
CA LEU A 461 2.02 -25.16 -20.51
C LEU A 461 1.78 -23.70 -20.13
N VAL A 462 1.78 -23.37 -18.83
CA VAL A 462 1.54 -22.00 -18.34
C VAL A 462 2.60 -21.05 -18.91
N TYR A 463 3.86 -21.46 -18.96
CA TYR A 463 4.92 -20.67 -19.60
C TYR A 463 4.65 -20.44 -21.09
N ALA A 464 4.15 -21.44 -21.82
CA ALA A 464 3.76 -21.27 -23.22
C ALA A 464 2.59 -20.28 -23.41
N TYR A 465 1.66 -20.17 -22.45
CA TYR A 465 0.64 -19.09 -22.45
C TYR A 465 1.27 -17.73 -22.17
N CYS A 466 2.24 -17.64 -21.26
CA CYS A 466 2.96 -16.39 -20.97
C CYS A 466 3.73 -15.87 -22.20
N LEU A 467 4.43 -16.75 -22.92
CA LEU A 467 5.12 -16.42 -24.18
C LEU A 467 4.17 -15.91 -25.26
N ARG A 468 2.94 -16.43 -25.31
CA ARG A 468 1.93 -15.98 -26.27
C ARG A 468 1.34 -14.64 -25.87
N ALA A 469 1.06 -14.46 -24.58
CA ALA A 469 0.57 -13.20 -24.04
C ALA A 469 1.62 -12.06 -24.18
N SER A 470 2.91 -12.41 -24.25
CA SER A 470 3.99 -11.43 -24.40
C SER A 470 4.38 -11.14 -25.86
N ALA A 471 4.05 -12.01 -26.81
CA ALA A 471 4.45 -11.88 -28.21
C ALA A 471 3.83 -10.64 -28.89
N ARG A 472 4.65 -9.90 -29.65
CA ARG A 472 4.24 -8.67 -30.38
C ARG A 472 4.09 -8.83 -31.90
N ASP A 473 4.30 -10.03 -32.46
CA ASP A 473 4.30 -10.32 -33.91
C ASP A 473 5.19 -9.38 -34.76
N ALA A 474 6.19 -8.74 -34.14
CA ALA A 474 7.02 -7.68 -34.75
C ALA A 474 8.41 -8.17 -35.24
N GLY A 475 8.63 -9.48 -35.32
CA GLY A 475 9.92 -10.08 -35.74
C GLY A 475 11.02 -10.05 -34.66
N ASP A 476 12.25 -10.43 -35.06
CA ASP A 476 13.40 -10.68 -34.15
C ASP A 476 13.84 -9.47 -33.30
N ALA A 477 13.41 -8.25 -33.65
CA ALA A 477 13.82 -7.02 -32.98
C ALA A 477 13.25 -6.85 -31.55
N THR A 478 12.16 -7.56 -31.19
CA THR A 478 11.52 -7.45 -29.86
C THR A 478 11.65 -8.69 -28.99
N GLY A 479 12.28 -9.76 -29.49
CA GLY A 479 12.25 -11.09 -28.88
C GLY A 479 12.75 -11.13 -27.43
N ALA A 480 13.86 -10.46 -27.11
CA ALA A 480 14.40 -10.44 -25.75
C ALA A 480 13.46 -9.75 -24.74
N ALA A 481 12.81 -8.65 -25.16
CA ALA A 481 11.86 -7.95 -24.31
C ALA A 481 10.53 -8.70 -24.16
N ASP A 482 10.14 -9.52 -25.14
CA ASP A 482 8.95 -10.38 -25.05
C ASP A 482 9.18 -11.57 -24.12
N VAL A 483 10.40 -12.12 -24.07
CA VAL A 483 10.78 -13.14 -23.08
C VAL A 483 10.74 -12.57 -21.67
N SER A 484 11.30 -11.36 -21.43
CA SER A 484 11.27 -10.77 -20.09
C SER A 484 9.85 -10.44 -19.59
N VAL A 485 8.93 -10.06 -20.48
CA VAL A 485 7.51 -9.92 -20.12
C VAL A 485 6.87 -11.28 -19.84
N ALA A 486 7.22 -12.33 -20.60
CA ALA A 486 6.74 -13.69 -20.33
C ALA A 486 7.21 -14.20 -18.96
N ASP A 487 8.46 -13.91 -18.58
CA ASP A 487 9.00 -14.29 -17.28
C ASP A 487 8.30 -13.55 -16.13
N ALA A 488 8.00 -12.26 -16.29
CA ALA A 488 7.22 -11.47 -15.32
C ALA A 488 5.78 -11.97 -15.20
N LEU A 489 5.13 -12.29 -16.33
CA LEU A 489 3.81 -12.93 -16.36
C LEU A 489 3.82 -14.28 -15.66
N PHE A 490 4.84 -15.09 -15.92
CA PHE A 490 4.97 -16.41 -15.30
C PHE A 490 5.18 -16.29 -13.79
N ALA A 491 6.07 -15.40 -13.34
CA ALA A 491 6.31 -15.15 -11.92
C ALA A 491 5.02 -14.76 -11.16
N ARG A 492 4.13 -14.00 -11.82
CA ARG A 492 2.83 -13.59 -11.26
C ARG A 492 1.77 -14.69 -11.32
N CYS A 493 1.55 -15.30 -12.48
CA CYS A 493 0.41 -16.17 -12.74
C CYS A 493 0.66 -17.63 -12.30
N TRP A 494 1.91 -18.12 -12.38
CA TRP A 494 2.24 -19.51 -12.09
C TRP A 494 1.90 -19.92 -10.64
N PRO A 495 2.26 -19.15 -9.59
CA PRO A 495 1.93 -19.54 -8.22
C PRO A 495 0.43 -19.72 -8.01
N ILE A 496 -0.40 -18.82 -8.56
CA ILE A 496 -1.86 -18.86 -8.44
C ILE A 496 -2.43 -20.12 -9.11
N ILE A 497 -2.00 -20.42 -10.34
CA ILE A 497 -2.48 -21.58 -11.10
C ILE A 497 -2.01 -22.89 -10.46
N ARG A 498 -0.73 -22.95 -10.06
CA ARG A 498 -0.13 -24.11 -9.40
C ARG A 498 -0.86 -24.43 -8.11
N ASP A 499 -1.08 -23.42 -7.26
CA ASP A 499 -1.68 -23.61 -5.94
C ASP A 499 -3.15 -24.02 -6.06
N ALA A 500 -3.90 -23.45 -7.02
CA ALA A 500 -5.27 -23.88 -7.32
C ALA A 500 -5.32 -25.32 -7.86
N TRP A 501 -4.39 -25.71 -8.73
CA TRP A 501 -4.30 -27.08 -9.25
C TRP A 501 -3.94 -28.09 -8.16
N ARG A 502 -2.99 -27.76 -7.27
CA ARG A 502 -2.63 -28.61 -6.11
C ARG A 502 -3.82 -28.77 -5.18
N TRP A 503 -4.48 -27.67 -4.84
CA TRP A 503 -5.65 -27.66 -3.96
C TRP A 503 -6.78 -28.57 -4.47
N GLU A 504 -7.12 -28.48 -5.75
CA GLU A 504 -8.19 -29.30 -6.32
C GLU A 504 -7.83 -30.79 -6.31
N ARG A 505 -6.56 -31.15 -6.52
CA ARG A 505 -6.08 -32.54 -6.43
C ARG A 505 -6.09 -33.06 -4.99
N ASP A 506 -5.78 -32.21 -4.01
CA ASP A 506 -5.87 -32.55 -2.59
C ASP A 506 -7.34 -32.73 -2.15
N ALA A 507 -8.25 -31.90 -2.69
CA ALA A 507 -9.69 -32.03 -2.48
C ALA A 507 -10.23 -33.36 -3.03
N LEU A 508 -9.85 -33.72 -4.27
CA LEU A 508 -10.20 -35.01 -4.88
C LEU A 508 -9.63 -36.20 -4.09
N THR A 509 -8.38 -36.08 -3.62
CA THR A 509 -7.76 -37.09 -2.75
C THR A 509 -8.55 -37.27 -1.46
N SER A 510 -8.95 -36.17 -0.82
CA SER A 510 -9.77 -36.19 0.40
C SER A 510 -11.15 -36.80 0.15
N GLU A 511 -11.82 -36.42 -0.95
CA GLU A 511 -13.09 -37.00 -1.37
C GLU A 511 -12.96 -38.52 -1.55
N TYR A 512 -11.91 -38.98 -2.23
CA TYR A 512 -11.65 -40.41 -2.41
C TYR A 512 -11.46 -41.15 -1.09
N LEU A 513 -10.73 -40.57 -0.13
CA LEU A 513 -10.53 -41.17 1.19
C LEU A 513 -11.83 -41.25 1.99
N ILE A 514 -12.68 -40.21 1.90
CA ILE A 514 -14.02 -40.20 2.51
C ILE A 514 -14.89 -41.28 1.88
N LEU A 515 -14.95 -41.37 0.55
CA LEU A 515 -15.70 -42.41 -0.16
C LEU A 515 -15.19 -43.81 0.19
N GLY A 516 -13.88 -43.99 0.26
CA GLY A 516 -13.28 -45.25 0.69
C GLY A 516 -13.67 -45.62 2.12
N SER A 517 -13.68 -44.66 3.04
CA SER A 517 -14.17 -44.86 4.41
C SER A 517 -15.65 -45.22 4.40
N GLN A 518 -16.49 -44.51 3.64
CA GLN A 518 -17.91 -44.82 3.50
C GLN A 518 -18.13 -46.24 2.96
N VAL A 519 -17.37 -46.67 1.96
CA VAL A 519 -17.45 -48.04 1.43
C VAL A 519 -17.14 -49.07 2.52
N VAL A 520 -16.08 -48.88 3.30
CA VAL A 520 -15.69 -49.80 4.39
C VAL A 520 -16.76 -49.88 5.48
N HIS A 521 -17.37 -48.75 5.81
CA HIS A 521 -18.38 -48.66 6.88
C HIS A 521 -19.82 -48.88 6.38
N THR A 522 -20.04 -49.11 5.09
CA THR A 522 -21.37 -49.42 4.56
C THR A 522 -21.65 -50.90 4.77
N PRO A 523 -22.66 -51.28 5.58
CA PRO A 523 -22.97 -52.68 5.78
C PRO A 523 -23.40 -53.35 4.47
N LEU A 524 -22.81 -54.52 4.20
CA LEU A 524 -23.30 -55.42 3.15
C LEU A 524 -24.35 -56.37 3.74
N VAL A 525 -25.40 -56.59 2.98
CA VAL A 525 -26.50 -57.48 3.34
C VAL A 525 -26.60 -58.56 2.26
N ILE A 526 -26.69 -59.82 2.69
CA ILE A 526 -26.93 -60.96 1.81
C ILE A 526 -28.43 -61.31 1.87
N TYR A 527 -29.11 -61.18 0.75
CA TYR A 527 -30.47 -61.65 0.54
C TYR A 527 -30.41 -63.04 -0.08
N TYR A 528 -31.35 -63.93 0.25
CA TYR A 528 -31.43 -65.23 -0.41
C TYR A 528 -32.86 -65.66 -0.75
N LYS A 529 -32.99 -66.45 -1.82
CA LYS A 529 -34.27 -67.04 -2.28
C LYS A 529 -34.07 -68.50 -2.69
N PRO A 530 -34.97 -69.43 -2.31
CA PRO A 530 -36.17 -69.20 -1.48
C PRO A 530 -35.82 -69.03 0.00
N THR A 531 -36.76 -68.47 0.75
CA THR A 531 -36.57 -68.01 2.15
C THR A 531 -36.80 -69.13 3.17
N ALA A 532 -37.39 -70.24 2.73
CA ALA A 532 -37.52 -71.49 3.47
C ALA A 532 -37.06 -72.64 2.55
N PRO A 533 -35.74 -72.76 2.30
CA PRO A 533 -35.21 -73.73 1.36
C PRO A 533 -35.36 -75.15 1.88
N LYS A 534 -35.73 -76.07 0.98
CA LYS A 534 -35.74 -77.52 1.24
C LYS A 534 -34.38 -78.14 0.92
N GLU A 535 -34.16 -79.35 1.43
CA GLU A 535 -32.99 -80.18 1.09
C GLU A 535 -32.85 -80.28 -0.44
N GLY A 536 -31.62 -80.13 -0.94
CA GLY A 536 -31.28 -80.16 -2.36
C GLY A 536 -31.80 -78.98 -3.19
N GLN A 537 -32.58 -78.06 -2.60
CA GLN A 537 -33.15 -76.94 -3.34
C GLN A 537 -32.07 -75.89 -3.67
N ARG A 538 -32.14 -75.33 -4.88
CA ARG A 538 -31.27 -74.22 -5.31
C ARG A 538 -31.65 -72.93 -4.59
N ILE A 539 -30.67 -72.32 -3.94
CA ILE A 539 -30.76 -71.09 -3.16
C ILE A 539 -29.88 -70.04 -3.81
N VAL A 540 -30.45 -68.94 -4.31
CA VAL A 540 -29.69 -67.82 -4.86
C VAL A 540 -29.47 -66.80 -3.77
N CYS A 541 -28.21 -66.52 -3.45
CA CYS A 541 -27.77 -65.45 -2.57
C CYS A 541 -27.32 -64.23 -3.39
N GLU A 542 -27.60 -63.04 -2.88
CA GLU A 542 -27.38 -61.75 -3.51
C GLU A 542 -26.84 -60.76 -2.47
N ALA A 543 -25.65 -60.20 -2.72
CA ALA A 543 -25.04 -59.20 -1.85
C ALA A 543 -25.38 -57.78 -2.33
N ARG A 544 -25.87 -56.93 -1.44
CA ARG A 544 -26.08 -55.49 -1.70
C ARG A 544 -25.65 -54.63 -0.52
N SER A 545 -25.32 -53.37 -0.79
CA SER A 545 -25.19 -52.39 0.28
C SER A 545 -26.54 -52.04 0.89
N TYR A 546 -26.56 -51.88 2.21
CA TYR A 546 -27.75 -51.50 2.98
C TYR A 546 -28.48 -50.29 2.40
N ASP A 547 -27.74 -49.26 1.99
CA ASP A 547 -28.29 -48.00 1.49
C ASP A 547 -28.46 -47.93 -0.03
N GLY A 548 -28.11 -49.01 -0.75
CA GLY A 548 -28.14 -49.05 -2.21
C GLY A 548 -27.14 -48.12 -2.95
N LYS A 549 -26.26 -47.40 -2.26
CA LYS A 549 -25.38 -46.36 -2.86
C LYS A 549 -23.95 -46.82 -3.16
N LEU A 550 -23.63 -48.09 -2.93
CA LEU A 550 -22.27 -48.62 -3.14
C LEU A 550 -21.79 -48.46 -4.59
N GLY A 551 -22.65 -48.69 -5.58
CA GLY A 551 -22.31 -48.52 -6.99
C GLY A 551 -21.91 -47.08 -7.34
N GLU A 552 -22.69 -46.10 -6.86
CA GLU A 552 -22.40 -44.67 -7.04
C GLU A 552 -21.07 -44.27 -6.41
N ARG A 553 -20.79 -44.75 -5.19
CA ARG A 553 -19.51 -44.50 -4.50
C ARG A 553 -18.33 -45.07 -5.26
N ILE A 554 -18.41 -46.32 -5.70
CA ILE A 554 -17.34 -46.98 -6.45
C ILE A 554 -17.13 -46.28 -7.81
N GLN A 555 -18.21 -45.89 -8.48
CA GLN A 555 -18.12 -45.13 -9.73
C GLN A 555 -17.41 -43.79 -9.52
N ARG A 556 -17.79 -43.02 -8.50
CA ARG A 556 -17.13 -41.75 -8.17
C ARG A 556 -15.66 -41.94 -7.78
N MET A 557 -15.35 -42.96 -6.99
CA MET A 557 -13.97 -43.34 -6.68
C MET A 557 -13.17 -43.65 -7.95
N ASN A 558 -13.76 -44.35 -8.92
CA ASN A 558 -13.13 -44.67 -10.20
C ASN A 558 -12.89 -43.40 -11.06
N GLU A 559 -13.83 -42.46 -11.08
CA GLU A 559 -13.65 -41.16 -11.73
C GLU A 559 -12.48 -40.37 -11.13
N ILE A 560 -12.42 -40.29 -9.80
CA ILE A 560 -11.34 -39.59 -9.09
C ILE A 560 -9.97 -40.22 -9.41
N ILE A 561 -9.86 -41.54 -9.36
CA ILE A 561 -8.61 -42.24 -9.71
C ILE A 561 -8.18 -41.96 -11.15
N ARG A 562 -9.12 -41.88 -12.08
CA ARG A 562 -8.84 -41.51 -13.48
C ARG A 562 -8.41 -40.06 -13.61
N ILE A 563 -8.92 -39.14 -12.80
CA ILE A 563 -8.45 -37.74 -12.80
C ILE A 563 -7.05 -37.64 -12.21
N LEU A 564 -6.80 -38.29 -11.07
CA LEU A 564 -5.52 -38.23 -10.37
C LEU A 564 -4.39 -38.90 -11.15
N TYR A 565 -4.66 -40.06 -11.75
CA TYR A 565 -3.64 -40.92 -12.36
C TYR A 565 -3.84 -41.17 -13.85
N GLY A 566 -4.99 -40.84 -14.45
CA GLY A 566 -5.23 -40.91 -15.91
C GLY A 566 -5.68 -42.26 -16.47
N SER A 567 -5.66 -42.35 -17.80
CA SER A 567 -6.06 -43.53 -18.57
C SER A 567 -5.25 -44.76 -18.14
N GLY A 568 -5.95 -45.87 -17.86
CA GLY A 568 -5.33 -47.10 -17.33
C GLY A 568 -5.31 -47.19 -15.81
N SER A 569 -5.88 -46.20 -15.13
CA SER A 569 -6.15 -46.25 -13.69
C SER A 569 -7.63 -46.44 -13.43
N GLY A 570 -7.97 -47.08 -12.32
CA GLY A 570 -9.36 -47.23 -11.92
C GLY A 570 -9.51 -47.90 -10.56
N VAL A 571 -10.74 -48.27 -10.26
CA VAL A 571 -11.08 -49.05 -9.08
C VAL A 571 -11.67 -50.37 -9.54
N ALA A 572 -11.02 -51.47 -9.17
CA ALA A 572 -11.57 -52.81 -9.32
C ALA A 572 -12.38 -53.17 -8.08
N TYR A 573 -13.45 -53.92 -8.25
CA TYR A 573 -14.20 -54.51 -7.15
C TYR A 573 -14.51 -55.97 -7.45
N ASN A 574 -14.39 -56.84 -6.45
CA ASN A 574 -14.60 -58.28 -6.59
C ASN A 574 -15.36 -58.83 -5.37
N TYR A 575 -16.31 -59.72 -5.60
CA TYR A 575 -17.02 -60.46 -4.55
C TYR A 575 -16.45 -61.88 -4.39
N TYR A 576 -15.92 -62.17 -3.20
CA TYR A 576 -15.42 -63.49 -2.84
C TYR A 576 -16.43 -64.19 -1.92
N TRP A 577 -16.98 -65.31 -2.37
CA TRP A 577 -17.98 -66.08 -1.64
C TRP A 577 -17.38 -67.31 -0.96
N GLU A 578 -17.80 -67.58 0.28
CA GLU A 578 -17.40 -68.76 1.04
C GLU A 578 -18.64 -69.41 1.68
N PRO A 579 -19.02 -70.65 1.29
CA PRO A 579 -18.41 -71.46 0.22
C PRO A 579 -18.56 -70.81 -1.17
N GLY A 580 -17.80 -71.28 -2.17
CA GLY A 580 -17.70 -70.61 -3.48
C GLY A 580 -19.01 -70.51 -4.30
N GLY A 581 -19.94 -71.43 -4.09
CA GLY A 581 -21.23 -71.49 -4.80
C GLY A 581 -21.10 -71.68 -6.31
N ALA A 582 -22.23 -71.85 -7.00
CA ALA A 582 -22.32 -71.84 -8.45
C ALA A 582 -22.64 -70.42 -8.95
N SER A 583 -22.09 -70.04 -10.10
CA SER A 583 -22.36 -68.73 -10.72
C SER A 583 -23.84 -68.55 -11.09
N VAL A 584 -24.33 -67.32 -10.98
CA VAL A 584 -25.66 -66.91 -11.42
C VAL A 584 -25.50 -65.86 -12.52
N GLY A 585 -25.41 -66.32 -13.77
CA GLY A 585 -25.04 -65.46 -14.89
C GLY A 585 -23.66 -64.81 -14.69
N ASP A 586 -23.53 -63.56 -15.14
CA ASP A 586 -22.29 -62.76 -15.04
C ASP A 586 -22.25 -61.85 -13.80
N LEU A 587 -23.12 -62.11 -12.81
CA LEU A 587 -23.26 -61.28 -11.61
C LEU A 587 -22.39 -61.86 -10.47
N ASP A 588 -21.22 -61.28 -10.26
CA ASP A 588 -20.29 -61.67 -9.20
C ASP A 588 -20.85 -61.46 -7.78
N TRP A 589 -21.72 -60.48 -7.62
CA TRP A 589 -22.50 -60.21 -6.40
C TRP A 589 -23.68 -61.20 -6.19
N GLN A 590 -23.81 -62.24 -7.03
CA GLN A 590 -24.75 -63.34 -6.82
C GLN A 590 -24.07 -64.73 -6.88
N ARG A 591 -24.52 -65.64 -6.01
CA ARG A 591 -24.11 -67.06 -6.03
C ARG A 591 -25.27 -67.98 -5.69
N ALA A 592 -25.29 -69.16 -6.32
CA ALA A 592 -26.26 -70.21 -6.05
C ALA A 592 -25.64 -71.32 -5.18
N PHE A 593 -26.42 -71.82 -4.24
CA PHE A 593 -26.05 -72.87 -3.29
C PHE A 593 -27.13 -73.95 -3.27
N SER A 594 -26.76 -75.18 -2.91
CA SER A 594 -27.69 -76.26 -2.60
C SER A 594 -27.12 -77.06 -1.44
N PHE A 595 -27.97 -77.47 -0.50
CA PHE A 595 -27.56 -78.21 0.69
C PHE A 595 -28.40 -79.47 0.82
N GLU A 596 -27.75 -80.63 0.80
CA GLU A 596 -28.41 -81.94 0.75
C GLU A 596 -28.99 -82.39 2.10
N LYS A 597 -28.66 -81.71 3.20
CA LYS A 597 -29.10 -82.08 4.56
C LYS A 597 -29.81 -80.91 5.21
N LYS A 598 -30.73 -81.21 6.13
CA LYS A 598 -31.29 -80.19 7.03
C LYS A 598 -30.20 -79.64 7.93
N GLY A 599 -30.25 -78.34 8.19
CA GLY A 599 -29.30 -77.68 9.08
C GLY A 599 -29.15 -76.19 8.81
N LYS A 600 -28.30 -75.57 9.62
CA LYS A 600 -27.95 -74.15 9.53
C LYS A 600 -26.60 -74.02 8.83
N TYR A 601 -26.56 -73.29 7.70
CA TYR A 601 -25.38 -73.13 6.86
C TYR A 601 -24.99 -71.66 6.75
N THR A 602 -23.75 -71.33 7.11
CA THR A 602 -23.24 -69.96 6.99
C THR A 602 -22.70 -69.74 5.57
N VAL A 603 -23.20 -68.71 4.90
CA VAL A 603 -22.65 -68.18 3.65
C VAL A 603 -22.04 -66.82 3.95
N LYS A 604 -20.77 -66.66 3.57
CA LYS A 604 -20.00 -65.42 3.72
C LYS A 604 -19.72 -64.82 2.35
N VAL A 605 -19.65 -63.50 2.30
CA VAL A 605 -19.15 -62.75 1.16
C VAL A 605 -18.18 -61.68 1.63
N ARG A 606 -17.09 -61.49 0.88
CA ARG A 606 -16.16 -60.39 1.05
C ARG A 606 -16.10 -59.59 -0.24
N LEU A 607 -16.55 -58.35 -0.18
CA LEU A 607 -16.29 -57.37 -1.24
C LEU A 607 -14.88 -56.81 -1.06
N GLU A 608 -14.04 -56.91 -2.07
CA GLU A 608 -12.76 -56.23 -2.13
C GLU A 608 -12.87 -55.07 -3.12
N VAL A 609 -12.47 -53.87 -2.70
CA VAL A 609 -12.36 -52.67 -3.54
C VAL A 609 -10.90 -52.27 -3.59
N ALA A 610 -10.29 -52.38 -4.77
CA ALA A 610 -8.86 -52.20 -4.99
C ALA A 610 -8.61 -51.15 -6.08
N PRO A 611 -8.03 -49.98 -5.75
CA PRO A 611 -7.52 -49.07 -6.77
C PRO A 611 -6.34 -49.70 -7.50
N TYR A 612 -6.23 -49.41 -8.79
CA TYR A 612 -5.11 -49.81 -9.62
C TYR A 612 -4.65 -48.66 -10.51
N THR A 613 -3.37 -48.65 -10.83
CA THR A 613 -2.76 -47.71 -11.77
C THR A 613 -1.46 -48.30 -12.31
N GLY A 614 -1.16 -48.02 -13.58
CA GLY A 614 0.14 -48.33 -14.19
C GLY A 614 1.22 -47.29 -13.89
N HIS A 615 0.93 -46.30 -13.03
CA HIS A 615 1.84 -45.19 -12.72
C HIS A 615 2.65 -45.46 -11.44
N THR A 616 3.91 -45.01 -11.46
CA THR A 616 4.90 -45.25 -10.39
C THR A 616 4.80 -44.27 -9.22
N GLU A 617 4.26 -43.07 -9.46
CA GLU A 617 4.07 -42.04 -8.43
C GLU A 617 2.61 -42.02 -7.97
N THR A 618 2.34 -42.57 -6.79
CA THR A 618 0.99 -42.69 -6.22
C THR A 618 0.96 -42.24 -4.76
N GLU A 619 -0.19 -41.73 -4.31
CA GLU A 619 -0.43 -41.47 -2.89
C GLU A 619 -0.76 -42.80 -2.20
N PRO A 620 0.09 -43.31 -1.28
CA PRO A 620 -0.10 -44.62 -0.68
C PRO A 620 -1.47 -44.80 -0.01
N ARG A 621 -2.01 -43.73 0.61
CA ARG A 621 -3.32 -43.77 1.27
C ARG A 621 -4.47 -43.98 0.28
N VAL A 622 -4.35 -43.43 -0.93
CA VAL A 622 -5.33 -43.62 -2.00
C VAL A 622 -5.28 -45.04 -2.53
N MET A 623 -4.09 -45.64 -2.59
CA MET A 623 -3.87 -46.99 -3.13
C MET A 623 -4.24 -48.14 -2.19
N LEU A 624 -4.78 -47.86 -1.01
CA LEU A 624 -5.18 -48.89 -0.05
C LEU A 624 -6.34 -49.75 -0.56
N ARG A 625 -6.14 -51.07 -0.50
CA ARG A 625 -7.18 -52.07 -0.70
C ARG A 625 -8.16 -52.04 0.49
N ARG A 626 -9.45 -52.10 0.18
CA ARG A 626 -10.52 -52.08 1.18
C ARG A 626 -11.34 -53.36 1.07
N THR A 627 -11.74 -53.92 2.21
CA THR A 627 -12.55 -55.15 2.25
C THR A 627 -13.78 -54.96 3.13
N VAL A 628 -14.94 -55.34 2.63
CA VAL A 628 -16.22 -55.29 3.35
C VAL A 628 -16.78 -56.71 3.48
N PRO A 629 -16.82 -57.30 4.68
CA PRO A 629 -17.39 -58.63 4.90
C PRO A 629 -18.91 -58.55 5.12
N ALA A 630 -19.61 -59.62 4.75
CA ALA A 630 -20.96 -59.93 5.20
C ALA A 630 -21.16 -61.44 5.33
N LEU A 631 -22.11 -61.84 6.15
CA LEU A 631 -22.51 -63.23 6.30
C LEU A 631 -24.01 -63.35 6.51
N VAL A 632 -24.54 -64.52 6.16
CA VAL A 632 -25.91 -64.91 6.44
C VAL A 632 -25.93 -66.39 6.79
N ASP A 633 -26.75 -66.73 7.78
CA ASP A 633 -27.05 -68.12 8.07
C ASP A 633 -28.34 -68.53 7.36
N ILE A 634 -28.27 -69.61 6.60
CA ILE A 634 -29.37 -70.17 5.83
C ILE A 634 -29.83 -71.45 6.53
N GLU A 635 -31.09 -71.48 6.96
CA GLU A 635 -31.69 -72.65 7.59
C GLU A 635 -32.44 -73.49 6.54
N VAL A 636 -32.00 -74.73 6.35
CA VAL A 636 -32.54 -75.66 5.35
C VAL A 636 -33.43 -76.68 6.04
N GLY A 637 -34.66 -76.82 5.56
CA GLY A 637 -35.63 -77.82 6.05
C GLY A 637 -36.44 -77.40 7.29
N SER A 638 -36.49 -76.11 7.62
CA SER A 638 -37.39 -75.52 8.62
C SER A 638 -38.78 -75.28 8.03
N ASP A 639 -39.83 -75.75 8.71
CA ASP A 639 -41.23 -75.62 8.28
C ASP A 639 -41.83 -74.22 8.55
N LYS A 640 -41.09 -73.36 9.28
CA LYS A 640 -41.50 -72.00 9.61
C LYS A 640 -40.30 -71.05 9.46
N PRO A 641 -40.25 -70.22 8.40
CA PRO A 641 -39.21 -69.19 8.32
C PRO A 641 -39.31 -68.28 9.55
N GLU A 642 -38.18 -67.95 10.20
CA GLU A 642 -38.17 -66.95 11.26
C GLU A 642 -38.69 -65.63 10.70
N ILE A 643 -39.83 -65.18 11.23
CA ILE A 643 -40.47 -63.93 10.80
C ILE A 643 -39.89 -62.78 11.62
N CYS A 644 -39.42 -61.74 10.95
CA CYS A 644 -39.00 -60.55 11.66
C CYS A 644 -40.21 -59.88 12.32
N LYS A 645 -40.08 -59.66 13.62
CA LYS A 645 -41.10 -59.01 14.46
C LYS A 645 -41.43 -57.58 14.02
N SER A 646 -40.60 -56.95 13.21
CA SER A 646 -40.79 -55.58 12.73
C SER A 646 -41.33 -55.49 11.31
N CYS A 647 -40.84 -56.32 10.36
CA CYS A 647 -41.32 -56.29 8.97
C CYS A 647 -42.45 -57.28 8.67
N GLY A 648 -42.70 -58.27 9.53
CA GLY A 648 -43.66 -59.34 9.28
C GLY A 648 -43.29 -60.26 8.10
N GLN A 649 -42.12 -60.03 7.50
CA GLN A 649 -41.53 -60.87 6.46
C GLN A 649 -40.47 -61.79 7.08
N PRO A 650 -40.12 -62.92 6.43
CA PRO A 650 -38.99 -63.73 6.85
C PRO A 650 -37.71 -62.89 7.04
N ILE A 651 -36.92 -63.17 8.07
CA ILE A 651 -35.64 -62.50 8.31
C ILE A 651 -34.75 -62.61 7.06
N GLY A 652 -34.11 -61.53 6.65
CA GLY A 652 -33.27 -61.49 5.44
C GLY A 652 -34.01 -61.26 4.10
N THR A 653 -35.30 -60.90 4.11
CA THR A 653 -36.11 -60.77 2.87
C THR A 653 -36.70 -59.39 2.61
N SER A 654 -36.71 -58.51 3.62
CA SER A 654 -37.19 -57.14 3.48
C SER A 654 -35.99 -56.18 3.45
N PRO A 655 -35.64 -55.61 2.28
CA PRO A 655 -34.50 -54.70 2.16
C PRO A 655 -34.68 -53.37 2.92
N ASN A 656 -35.89 -53.06 3.36
CA ASN A 656 -36.22 -51.79 4.02
C ASN A 656 -36.46 -51.92 5.53
N CYS A 657 -36.14 -53.07 6.15
CA CYS A 657 -36.38 -53.26 7.58
C CYS A 657 -35.09 -53.43 8.38
N MET A 658 -34.87 -52.47 9.28
CA MET A 658 -33.71 -52.38 10.18
C MET A 658 -33.56 -53.58 11.12
N ASN A 659 -34.64 -54.33 11.39
CA ASN A 659 -34.63 -55.55 12.21
C ASN A 659 -34.53 -56.84 11.38
N CYS A 660 -34.70 -56.76 10.05
CA CYS A 660 -34.48 -57.85 9.11
C CYS A 660 -33.00 -57.91 8.66
N ILE A 661 -32.22 -56.90 9.07
CA ILE A 661 -30.83 -56.62 8.73
C ILE A 661 -30.05 -56.64 10.05
N LEU A 662 -29.09 -57.55 10.19
CA LEU A 662 -28.36 -57.81 11.44
C LEU A 662 -27.65 -56.55 11.97
N TYR A 663 -28.28 -55.85 12.92
CA TYR A 663 -27.66 -54.77 13.71
C TYR A 663 -26.82 -55.30 14.89
N ASN A 664 -26.81 -56.62 15.15
CA ASN A 664 -26.27 -57.21 16.38
C ASN A 664 -24.95 -58.00 16.24
N HIS A 665 -24.20 -57.86 15.14
CA HIS A 665 -22.86 -58.47 15.04
C HIS A 665 -21.78 -57.40 14.86
N ASP A 666 -21.39 -56.80 15.98
CA ASP A 666 -20.12 -56.11 16.14
C ASP A 666 -18.99 -57.16 16.10
N PRO A 667 -17.96 -57.01 15.25
CA PRO A 667 -16.78 -57.87 15.25
C PRO A 667 -15.79 -57.61 16.40
N ASN A 668 -16.10 -56.71 17.35
CA ASN A 668 -15.36 -56.53 18.60
C ASN A 668 -16.02 -57.25 19.81
N GLN A 669 -16.86 -58.26 19.56
CA GLN A 669 -16.97 -59.41 20.45
C GLN A 669 -16.20 -60.60 19.87
#